data_AF-A0A917R6X4-F1
#
_entry.id   AF-A0A917R6X4-F1
#
_cell.length_a   1.000
_cell.length_b   1.000
_cell.length_c   1.000
_cell.angle_alpha   90.00
_cell.angle_beta   90.00
_cell.angle_gamma   90.00
#
_symmetry.space_group_name_H-M   'P 1'
#
loop_
_entity.id
_entity.type
_entity.pdbx_description
1 polymer ?
#
loop_
_entity_poly.entity_id
_entity_poly.type
_entity_poly.pdbx_seq_one_letter_code
_entity_poly.pdbx_strand_id
1 'polypeptide(L)'
;MQTTPHLRALCRRARRALQAVLTVALVACLLSWAGSGSPARAAPGDGSVSDPNIVYVGRWDTGSGTAATPHWSGAYLQTSFTGTTVRVKARDAVNFYVSIDGKPDVFHAGVRGTVNLTPQPLPAGTHTLRISYRSGDTVFQGLVLDSGARTVAPATPSGLIEFVGDSITAGALTDRLALDSYAWKTGEQLKMRHTRIARAGYCLVAQSGCTGLSGQFFRTGSTGSQNWDFSRYEASAVVINLGTNDIGHGVTGGAFQSAYTTFLRDIRAKYPNAALFAVQTLKKRYATETRAAVSARNNSGDAKVHYVDTTGWLSDGADYEDGNGHPSEAGHSKFASRLAPVISSRLGTAAASPVKAAAPGQPGDPNIKFVGRWDTQSSSSLHTPYWAGAYYRVGFTGRTVQLKQRNTIDFWARIDDGPVKFYDDVKGTVNLTPSALSAGNHTLQVNYQVVAGSYRGDAVFQGLVLDSGATTFAAPAPGKLIEFVGDSITVGTTSSQNARTAYGWLVGERLGAEHTQIAQGGACLVAAADGCVGLERQFSKLNPNASTPDWDFGRYRADAVVINLGTNDVGHGVSTAQFQSAYSSLLSKVRAAYPQAWIFALETFRGRFVPQTEAAVKTAVDGGDLRVSFVDTTGWLGSGDLTDSVHPNDQGHRAIADRLTPVIAARIGG
;
A
#
# COMPACT_ATOMS: atom_id res chain seq x y z
N MET A 1 -87.59 42.06 -64.69
CA MET A 1 -87.99 42.44 -63.32
C MET A 1 -87.16 41.58 -62.38
N GLN A 2 -86.22 42.19 -61.65
CA GLN A 2 -86.32 42.46 -60.19
C GLN A 2 -86.20 41.16 -59.38
N THR A 3 -85.34 40.98 -58.37
CA THR A 3 -84.54 41.87 -57.51
C THR A 3 -83.60 40.99 -56.65
N THR A 4 -82.47 41.55 -56.24
CA THR A 4 -81.66 41.25 -55.02
C THR A 4 -82.51 41.36 -53.72
N PRO A 5 -81.98 41.27 -52.46
CA PRO A 5 -80.83 40.54 -51.85
C PRO A 5 -81.16 39.89 -50.46
N HIS A 6 -80.13 39.33 -49.78
CA HIS A 6 -79.92 39.33 -48.30
C HIS A 6 -80.83 38.40 -47.41
N LEU A 7 -80.48 37.81 -46.25
CA LEU A 7 -79.40 37.87 -45.24
C LEU A 7 -79.52 36.59 -44.35
N ARG A 8 -78.39 36.00 -43.95
CA ARG A 8 -77.95 35.72 -42.55
C ARG A 8 -78.28 34.36 -41.91
N ALA A 9 -77.22 33.84 -41.29
CA ALA A 9 -77.19 32.97 -40.11
C ALA A 9 -77.81 31.58 -40.24
N LEU A 10 -76.98 30.60 -40.58
CA LEU A 10 -76.88 29.26 -39.93
C LEU A 10 -76.10 28.27 -40.81
N CYS A 11 -74.90 28.63 -41.27
CA CYS A 11 -74.04 27.63 -41.95
C CYS A 11 -72.54 27.91 -41.84
N ARG A 12 -72.10 28.44 -40.69
CA ARG A 12 -70.67 28.63 -40.35
C ARG A 12 -70.40 28.27 -38.88
N ARG A 13 -70.81 27.08 -38.44
CA ARG A 13 -70.30 26.47 -37.19
C ARG A 13 -69.97 24.97 -37.26
N ALA A 14 -70.22 24.30 -38.40
CA ALA A 14 -69.96 22.86 -38.54
C ALA A 14 -68.73 22.48 -39.41
N ARG A 15 -67.98 23.46 -39.96
CA ARG A 15 -66.77 23.18 -40.78
C ARG A 15 -65.44 23.63 -40.18
N ARG A 16 -65.42 24.11 -38.93
CA ARG A 16 -64.16 24.43 -38.19
C ARG A 16 -63.80 23.43 -37.09
N ALA A 17 -64.60 22.39 -36.87
CA ALA A 17 -64.29 21.33 -35.91
C ALA A 17 -63.69 20.05 -36.54
N LEU A 18 -63.75 19.88 -37.87
CA LEU A 18 -63.23 18.67 -38.53
C LEU A 18 -61.85 18.84 -39.19
N GLN A 19 -61.36 20.06 -39.39
CA GLN A 19 -59.98 20.32 -39.87
C GLN A 19 -58.96 20.54 -38.73
N ALA A 20 -59.40 20.60 -37.48
CA ALA A 20 -58.52 20.64 -36.31
C ALA A 20 -58.24 19.26 -35.70
N VAL A 21 -59.00 18.22 -36.07
CA VAL A 21 -58.82 16.86 -35.54
C VAL A 21 -58.01 15.96 -36.48
N LEU A 22 -58.08 16.16 -37.80
CA LEU A 22 -57.25 15.37 -38.75
C LEU A 22 -55.80 15.86 -38.89
N THR A 23 -55.50 17.12 -38.58
CA THR A 23 -54.12 17.63 -38.59
C THR A 23 -53.37 17.28 -37.29
N VAL A 24 -54.09 16.98 -36.21
CA VAL A 24 -53.48 16.54 -34.93
C VAL A 24 -53.18 15.03 -34.96
N ALA A 25 -53.98 14.21 -35.67
CA ALA A 25 -53.73 12.77 -35.77
C ALA A 25 -52.58 12.40 -36.73
N LEU A 26 -52.36 13.16 -37.82
CA LEU A 26 -51.25 12.90 -38.76
C LEU A 26 -49.92 13.56 -38.33
N VAL A 27 -49.97 14.58 -37.46
CA VAL A 27 -48.76 15.14 -36.82
C VAL A 27 -48.37 14.33 -35.57
N ALA A 28 -49.31 13.64 -34.91
CA ALA A 28 -49.01 12.72 -33.80
C ALA A 28 -48.41 11.36 -34.24
N CYS A 29 -48.69 10.88 -35.46
CA CYS A 29 -48.05 9.68 -36.03
C CYS A 29 -46.74 9.94 -36.80
N LEU A 30 -46.37 11.20 -37.03
CA LEU A 30 -45.07 11.57 -37.63
C LEU A 30 -44.12 12.30 -36.65
N LEU A 31 -44.54 12.54 -35.40
CA LEU A 31 -43.67 13.03 -34.31
C LEU A 31 -43.42 12.01 -33.20
N SER A 32 -43.89 10.76 -33.35
CA SER A 32 -43.48 9.64 -32.48
C SER A 32 -42.15 8.98 -32.93
N TRP A 33 -41.45 9.56 -33.92
CA TRP A 33 -40.11 9.16 -34.37
C TRP A 33 -39.06 10.27 -34.20
N ALA A 34 -39.24 11.13 -33.19
CA ALA A 34 -38.20 12.02 -32.69
C ALA A 34 -38.16 12.00 -31.15
N GLY A 35 -38.57 10.89 -30.54
CA GLY A 35 -38.05 10.54 -29.24
C GLY A 35 -36.54 10.40 -29.42
N SER A 36 -35.78 11.30 -28.81
CA SER A 36 -34.40 11.05 -28.42
C SER A 36 -34.41 9.73 -27.68
N GLY A 37 -34.23 8.64 -28.44
CA GLY A 37 -33.99 7.32 -27.90
C GLY A 37 -32.79 7.52 -27.01
N SER A 38 -33.02 7.53 -25.70
CA SER A 38 -31.98 7.08 -24.79
C SER A 38 -31.50 5.78 -25.42
N PRO A 39 -30.20 5.66 -25.80
CA PRO A 39 -29.72 4.49 -26.50
C PRO A 39 -30.23 3.28 -25.72
N ALA A 40 -30.99 2.41 -26.40
CA ALA A 40 -31.56 1.23 -25.79
C ALA A 40 -30.44 0.58 -24.98
N ARG A 41 -30.57 0.61 -23.66
CA ARG A 41 -29.49 0.20 -22.77
C ARG A 41 -29.23 -1.27 -23.08
N ALA A 42 -28.04 -1.57 -23.61
CA ALA A 42 -27.69 -2.91 -24.04
C ALA A 42 -27.96 -3.91 -22.91
N ALA A 43 -28.43 -5.10 -23.26
CA ALA A 43 -28.70 -6.14 -22.28
C ALA A 43 -27.36 -6.56 -21.67
N PRO A 44 -27.21 -6.54 -20.32
CA PRO A 44 -25.99 -7.05 -19.69
C PRO A 44 -25.70 -8.47 -20.16
N GLY A 45 -24.49 -8.74 -20.61
CA GLY A 45 -24.12 -10.09 -21.05
C GLY A 45 -23.93 -10.28 -22.55
N ASP A 46 -24.34 -9.33 -23.39
CA ASP A 46 -24.43 -9.53 -24.85
C ASP A 46 -23.09 -9.40 -25.61
N GLY A 47 -22.03 -8.96 -24.95
CA GLY A 47 -20.71 -8.75 -25.54
C GLY A 47 -20.62 -7.53 -26.46
N SER A 48 -21.65 -6.69 -26.56
CA SER A 48 -21.61 -5.46 -27.35
C SER A 48 -20.64 -4.44 -26.75
N VAL A 49 -20.29 -3.39 -27.50
CA VAL A 49 -19.41 -2.30 -27.01
C VAL A 49 -20.01 -1.58 -25.79
N SER A 50 -21.33 -1.53 -25.69
CA SER A 50 -22.06 -0.92 -24.58
C SER A 50 -22.41 -1.92 -23.46
N ASP A 51 -21.93 -3.16 -23.54
CA ASP A 51 -22.16 -4.18 -22.51
C ASP A 51 -21.54 -3.74 -21.17
N PRO A 52 -22.36 -3.56 -20.11
CA PRO A 52 -21.87 -3.09 -18.81
C PRO A 52 -20.91 -4.07 -18.11
N ASN A 53 -20.82 -5.32 -18.57
CA ASN A 53 -19.85 -6.29 -18.07
C ASN A 53 -18.45 -6.13 -18.69
N ILE A 54 -18.27 -5.23 -19.66
CA ILE A 54 -16.96 -4.93 -20.25
C ILE A 54 -16.39 -3.68 -19.59
N VAL A 55 -15.29 -3.85 -18.86
CA VAL A 55 -14.58 -2.77 -18.19
C VAL A 55 -13.47 -2.26 -19.10
N TYR A 56 -13.60 -1.01 -19.56
CA TYR A 56 -12.57 -0.31 -20.32
C TYR A 56 -11.60 0.40 -19.37
N VAL A 57 -10.31 0.05 -19.44
CA VAL A 57 -9.24 0.69 -18.66
C VAL A 57 -8.37 1.53 -19.57
N GLY A 58 -8.24 2.81 -19.20
CA GLY A 58 -7.58 3.84 -19.99
C GLY A 58 -8.56 4.79 -20.69
N ARG A 59 -8.06 5.61 -21.61
CA ARG A 59 -8.87 6.63 -22.27
C ARG A 59 -9.43 6.11 -23.59
N TRP A 60 -10.62 5.57 -23.48
CA TRP A 60 -11.39 5.00 -24.58
C TRP A 60 -12.44 5.99 -25.07
N ASP A 61 -12.58 6.14 -26.39
CA ASP A 61 -13.80 6.65 -26.99
C ASP A 61 -14.76 5.48 -27.22
N THR A 62 -15.93 5.56 -26.58
CA THR A 62 -17.02 4.58 -26.66
C THR A 62 -18.32 5.24 -27.14
N GLY A 63 -18.27 6.52 -27.56
CA GLY A 63 -19.46 7.33 -27.81
C GLY A 63 -20.34 6.83 -28.95
N SER A 64 -19.79 6.05 -29.87
CA SER A 64 -20.55 5.45 -30.97
C SER A 64 -21.47 4.29 -30.55
N GLY A 65 -21.24 3.69 -29.37
CA GLY A 65 -21.95 2.48 -28.88
C GLY A 65 -21.73 1.20 -29.69
N THR A 66 -21.05 1.27 -30.84
CA THR A 66 -20.82 0.15 -31.77
C THR A 66 -19.34 -0.12 -32.03
N ALA A 67 -18.49 0.84 -31.66
CA ALA A 67 -17.05 0.77 -31.74
C ALA A 67 -16.42 1.46 -30.51
N ALA A 68 -15.37 0.85 -29.96
CA ALA A 68 -14.53 1.44 -28.93
C ALA A 68 -13.09 1.60 -29.43
N THR A 69 -12.52 2.78 -29.23
CA THR A 69 -11.16 3.13 -29.67
C THR A 69 -10.31 3.54 -28.45
N PRO A 70 -9.21 2.84 -28.14
CA PRO A 70 -8.25 3.30 -27.14
C PRO A 70 -7.37 4.37 -27.76
N HIS A 71 -7.27 5.56 -27.18
CA HIS A 71 -6.45 6.63 -27.78
C HIS A 71 -5.00 6.73 -27.27
N TRP A 72 -4.65 5.88 -26.31
CA TRP A 72 -3.30 5.75 -25.77
C TRP A 72 -2.87 4.29 -25.76
N SER A 73 -1.57 4.05 -25.99
CA SER A 73 -1.03 2.71 -26.04
C SER A 73 -1.14 2.00 -24.70
N GLY A 74 -1.45 0.70 -24.74
CA GLY A 74 -1.58 -0.11 -23.54
C GLY A 74 -2.88 0.08 -22.77
N ALA A 75 -3.85 0.80 -23.32
CA ALA A 75 -5.22 0.70 -22.85
C ALA A 75 -5.77 -0.71 -23.16
N TYR A 76 -6.65 -1.19 -22.29
CA TYR A 76 -7.17 -2.55 -22.38
C TYR A 76 -8.63 -2.62 -21.94
N LEU A 77 -9.31 -3.69 -22.32
CA LEU A 77 -10.61 -4.06 -21.78
C LEU A 77 -10.51 -5.37 -21.00
N GLN A 78 -11.38 -5.53 -20.01
CA GLN A 78 -11.53 -6.74 -19.21
C GLN A 78 -12.98 -7.15 -19.12
N THR A 79 -13.24 -8.45 -19.18
CA THR A 79 -14.53 -9.05 -18.85
C THR A 79 -14.31 -10.50 -18.40
N SER A 80 -15.36 -11.17 -17.97
CA SER A 80 -15.42 -12.63 -17.93
C SER A 80 -16.51 -13.10 -18.89
N PHE A 81 -16.48 -14.35 -19.32
CA PHE A 81 -17.54 -14.91 -20.17
C PHE A 81 -17.82 -16.36 -19.80
N THR A 82 -19.08 -16.77 -19.90
CA THR A 82 -19.46 -18.18 -19.77
C THR A 82 -19.28 -18.92 -21.10
N GLY A 83 -19.13 -20.23 -21.08
CA GLY A 83 -19.11 -21.06 -22.29
C GLY A 83 -17.73 -21.66 -22.53
N THR A 84 -17.43 -21.94 -23.79
CA THR A 84 -16.19 -22.62 -24.21
C THR A 84 -15.41 -21.82 -25.25
N THR A 85 -16.11 -20.96 -26.01
CA THR A 85 -15.52 -20.18 -27.10
C THR A 85 -15.81 -18.68 -26.96
N VAL A 86 -14.79 -17.85 -27.21
CA VAL A 86 -14.95 -16.41 -27.37
C VAL A 86 -14.27 -15.92 -28.64
N ARG A 87 -14.97 -15.07 -29.39
CA ARG A 87 -14.46 -14.36 -30.56
C ARG A 87 -14.50 -12.86 -30.31
N VAL A 88 -13.59 -12.12 -30.94
CA VAL A 88 -13.59 -10.66 -30.95
C VAL A 88 -13.92 -10.14 -32.34
N LYS A 89 -14.75 -9.10 -32.41
CA LYS A 89 -15.01 -8.32 -33.61
C LYS A 89 -14.06 -7.11 -33.65
N ALA A 90 -13.29 -6.99 -34.71
CA ALA A 90 -12.42 -5.86 -34.99
C ALA A 90 -12.82 -5.20 -36.31
N ARG A 91 -12.79 -3.87 -36.34
CA ARG A 91 -13.20 -3.08 -37.52
C ARG A 91 -12.21 -3.19 -38.68
N ASP A 92 -10.93 -3.00 -38.38
CA ASP A 92 -9.82 -2.93 -39.33
C ASP A 92 -8.64 -3.77 -38.83
N ALA A 93 -7.49 -3.75 -39.51
CA ALA A 93 -6.27 -4.46 -39.10
C ALA A 93 -5.77 -3.95 -37.74
N VAL A 94 -6.03 -4.73 -36.68
CA VAL A 94 -5.82 -4.33 -35.30
C VAL A 94 -4.82 -5.27 -34.62
N ASN A 95 -3.83 -4.69 -33.93
CA ASN A 95 -2.80 -5.41 -33.18
C ASN A 95 -3.13 -5.37 -31.69
N PHE A 96 -3.30 -6.53 -31.07
CA PHE A 96 -3.58 -6.61 -29.63
C PHE A 96 -3.01 -7.90 -29.03
N TYR A 97 -2.98 -7.91 -27.70
CA TYR A 97 -2.67 -9.08 -26.90
C TYR A 97 -3.91 -9.58 -26.19
N VAL A 98 -4.02 -10.89 -26.03
CA VAL A 98 -5.11 -11.55 -25.31
C VAL A 98 -4.56 -12.39 -24.17
N SER A 99 -5.12 -12.22 -22.98
CA SER A 99 -4.92 -13.16 -21.86
C SER A 99 -6.28 -13.74 -21.47
N ILE A 100 -6.35 -15.06 -21.38
CA ILE A 100 -7.52 -15.81 -20.92
C ILE A 100 -7.12 -16.62 -19.68
N ASP A 101 -7.92 -16.54 -18.62
CA ASP A 101 -7.68 -17.26 -17.36
C ASP A 101 -6.29 -16.99 -16.75
N GLY A 102 -5.81 -15.76 -16.90
CA GLY A 102 -4.49 -15.35 -16.40
C GLY A 102 -3.30 -16.00 -17.10
N LYS A 103 -3.52 -16.72 -18.22
CA LYS A 103 -2.45 -17.29 -19.04
C LYS A 103 -1.63 -16.19 -19.72
N PRO A 104 -0.38 -16.48 -20.15
CA PRO A 104 0.46 -15.51 -20.84
C PRO A 104 -0.24 -14.82 -22.01
N ASP A 105 0.07 -13.54 -22.21
CA ASP A 105 -0.49 -12.73 -23.29
C ASP A 105 -0.11 -13.30 -24.67
N VAL A 106 -1.11 -13.65 -25.48
CA VAL A 106 -0.95 -14.11 -26.86
C VAL A 106 -1.08 -12.94 -27.82
N PHE A 107 -0.11 -12.76 -28.71
CA PHE A 107 -0.13 -11.68 -29.70
C PHE A 107 -1.01 -12.03 -30.90
N HIS A 108 -1.93 -11.13 -31.24
CA HIS A 108 -2.74 -11.19 -32.43
C HIS A 108 -2.41 -10.00 -33.34
N ALA A 109 -1.79 -10.28 -34.48
CA ALA A 109 -1.34 -9.28 -35.44
C ALA A 109 -2.34 -9.08 -36.58
N GLY A 110 -2.65 -7.83 -36.90
CA GLY A 110 -3.42 -7.42 -38.08
C GLY A 110 -4.82 -8.03 -38.15
N VAL A 111 -5.44 -8.33 -37.01
CA VAL A 111 -6.76 -8.95 -36.92
C VAL A 111 -7.80 -8.09 -37.61
N ARG A 112 -8.65 -8.71 -38.45
CA ARG A 112 -9.77 -8.06 -39.16
C ARG A 112 -11.04 -8.88 -38.96
N GLY A 113 -12.20 -8.22 -38.88
CA GLY A 113 -13.49 -8.91 -38.78
C GLY A 113 -13.63 -9.69 -37.47
N THR A 114 -14.22 -10.89 -37.53
CA THR A 114 -14.42 -11.74 -36.35
C THR A 114 -13.32 -12.79 -36.25
N VAL A 115 -12.54 -12.77 -35.17
CA VAL A 115 -11.46 -13.73 -34.91
C VAL A 115 -11.74 -14.56 -33.67
N ASN A 116 -11.47 -15.87 -33.77
CA ASN A 116 -11.56 -16.80 -32.65
C ASN A 116 -10.34 -16.69 -31.75
N LEU A 117 -10.55 -16.34 -30.48
CA LEU A 117 -9.51 -16.24 -29.46
C LEU A 117 -9.27 -17.59 -28.75
N THR A 118 -10.19 -18.53 -28.92
CA THR A 118 -10.17 -19.89 -28.36
C THR A 118 -10.34 -20.88 -29.50
N PRO A 119 -9.33 -21.04 -30.39
CA PRO A 119 -9.40 -21.97 -31.52
C PRO A 119 -9.57 -23.42 -31.07
N GLN A 120 -9.11 -23.74 -29.86
CA GLN A 120 -9.50 -24.95 -29.13
C GLN A 120 -10.51 -24.55 -28.05
N PRO A 121 -11.69 -25.20 -27.98
CA PRO A 121 -12.68 -24.90 -26.95
C PRO A 121 -12.11 -25.09 -25.55
N LEU A 122 -12.44 -24.15 -24.65
CA LEU A 122 -12.13 -24.26 -23.23
C LEU A 122 -13.09 -25.26 -22.56
N PRO A 123 -12.75 -25.80 -21.37
CA PRO A 123 -13.72 -26.51 -20.55
C PRO A 123 -14.94 -25.63 -20.27
N ALA A 124 -16.15 -26.20 -20.24
CA ALA A 124 -17.34 -25.41 -19.94
C ALA A 124 -17.23 -24.74 -18.56
N GLY A 125 -17.41 -23.42 -18.51
CA GLY A 125 -17.29 -22.67 -17.27
C GLY A 125 -17.38 -21.17 -17.49
N THR A 126 -16.87 -20.41 -16.51
CA THR A 126 -16.67 -18.97 -16.60
C THR A 126 -15.18 -18.69 -16.72
N HIS A 127 -14.78 -17.94 -17.74
CA HIS A 127 -13.39 -17.62 -18.06
C HIS A 127 -13.15 -16.13 -17.99
N THR A 128 -11.95 -15.73 -17.56
CA THR A 128 -11.54 -14.32 -17.57
C THR A 128 -10.92 -13.96 -18.92
N LEU A 129 -11.13 -12.73 -19.38
CA LEU A 129 -10.61 -12.22 -20.65
C LEU A 129 -10.04 -10.81 -20.46
N ARG A 130 -8.79 -10.60 -20.88
CA ARG A 130 -8.18 -9.27 -21.08
C ARG A 130 -7.74 -9.12 -22.53
N ILE A 131 -8.11 -8.01 -23.16
CA ILE A 131 -7.60 -7.61 -24.48
C ILE A 131 -6.88 -6.27 -24.36
N SER A 132 -5.58 -6.28 -24.66
CA SER A 132 -4.68 -5.13 -24.47
C SER A 132 -4.15 -4.62 -25.81
N TYR A 133 -4.27 -3.32 -26.06
CA TYR A 133 -3.99 -2.73 -27.37
C TYR A 133 -2.62 -2.07 -27.44
N ARG A 134 -1.91 -2.24 -28.57
CA ARG A 134 -0.55 -1.71 -28.75
C ARG A 134 -0.50 -0.22 -29.11
N SER A 135 -1.53 0.34 -29.75
CA SER A 135 -1.55 1.73 -30.24
C SER A 135 -2.92 2.40 -30.19
N GLY A 136 -2.93 3.73 -30.37
CA GLY A 136 -4.08 4.63 -30.18
C GLY A 136 -5.17 4.62 -31.28
N ASP A 137 -5.02 3.79 -32.32
CA ASP A 137 -5.91 3.78 -33.49
C ASP A 137 -6.44 2.37 -33.79
N THR A 138 -6.98 1.68 -32.80
CA THR A 138 -7.44 0.28 -32.95
C THR A 138 -8.87 0.09 -32.47
N VAL A 139 -9.74 -0.57 -33.24
CA VAL A 139 -11.19 -0.55 -32.96
C VAL A 139 -11.71 -1.92 -32.55
N PHE A 140 -12.25 -1.99 -31.33
CA PHE A 140 -13.07 -3.07 -30.77
C PHE A 140 -14.54 -2.88 -31.15
N GLN A 141 -15.21 -3.93 -31.64
CA GLN A 141 -16.63 -3.90 -32.05
C GLN A 141 -17.50 -4.91 -31.29
N GLY A 142 -17.00 -5.47 -30.20
CA GLY A 142 -17.72 -6.43 -29.37
C GLY A 142 -17.14 -7.85 -29.41
N LEU A 143 -17.69 -8.71 -28.57
CA LEU A 143 -17.42 -10.13 -28.47
C LEU A 143 -18.52 -10.93 -29.16
N VAL A 144 -18.20 -12.15 -29.57
CA VAL A 144 -19.18 -13.16 -29.97
C VAL A 144 -18.95 -14.41 -29.14
N LEU A 145 -19.97 -14.79 -28.40
CA LEU A 145 -19.96 -15.93 -27.47
C LEU A 145 -20.71 -17.13 -28.07
N ASP A 146 -20.64 -18.26 -27.36
CA ASP A 146 -21.47 -19.43 -27.65
C ASP A 146 -22.97 -19.11 -27.50
N SER A 147 -23.83 -19.95 -28.08
CA SER A 147 -25.28 -19.81 -27.90
C SER A 147 -25.66 -19.99 -26.44
N GLY A 148 -26.40 -19.04 -25.86
CA GLY A 148 -26.77 -19.03 -24.43
C GLY A 148 -25.66 -18.59 -23.47
N ALA A 149 -24.45 -18.34 -23.96
CA ALA A 149 -23.39 -17.75 -23.17
C ALA A 149 -23.57 -16.24 -23.01
N ARG A 150 -22.94 -15.68 -21.96
CA ARG A 150 -22.96 -14.26 -21.66
C ARG A 150 -21.62 -13.79 -21.13
N THR A 151 -21.34 -12.49 -21.27
CA THR A 151 -20.30 -11.85 -20.47
C THR A 151 -20.73 -11.79 -19.00
N VAL A 152 -19.75 -11.64 -18.12
CA VAL A 152 -19.89 -11.53 -16.68
C VAL A 152 -18.95 -10.43 -16.24
N ALA A 153 -19.41 -9.55 -15.34
CA ALA A 153 -18.58 -8.49 -14.80
C ALA A 153 -17.28 -9.07 -14.21
N PRO A 154 -16.10 -8.54 -14.60
CA PRO A 154 -14.84 -9.06 -14.11
C PRO A 154 -14.60 -8.62 -12.66
N ALA A 155 -13.98 -9.49 -11.87
CA ALA A 155 -13.37 -9.08 -10.61
C ALA A 155 -12.18 -8.17 -10.93
N THR A 156 -12.35 -6.86 -10.74
CA THR A 156 -11.28 -5.88 -10.97
C THR A 156 -10.80 -5.26 -9.67
N PRO A 157 -9.49 -5.08 -9.48
CA PRO A 157 -8.95 -4.40 -8.30
C PRO A 157 -9.52 -2.99 -8.13
N SER A 158 -9.75 -2.58 -6.88
CA SER A 158 -10.09 -1.21 -6.54
C SER A 158 -8.86 -0.31 -6.74
N GLY A 159 -9.08 0.88 -7.32
CA GLY A 159 -8.02 1.83 -7.64
C GLY A 159 -7.40 1.66 -9.03
N LEU A 160 -6.78 2.74 -9.50
CA LEU A 160 -6.16 2.86 -10.83
C LEU A 160 -4.88 3.69 -10.75
N ILE A 161 -3.83 3.28 -11.47
CA ILE A 161 -2.59 4.06 -11.61
C ILE A 161 -2.50 4.64 -13.02
N GLU A 162 -2.32 5.96 -13.14
CA GLU A 162 -1.94 6.58 -14.42
C GLU A 162 -0.42 6.77 -14.48
N PHE A 163 0.21 6.18 -15.50
CA PHE A 163 1.61 6.44 -15.82
C PHE A 163 1.71 7.45 -16.96
N VAL A 164 2.44 8.53 -16.74
CA VAL A 164 2.55 9.67 -17.64
C VAL A 164 4.00 9.79 -18.08
N GLY A 165 4.26 9.83 -19.39
CA GLY A 165 5.64 9.92 -19.84
C GLY A 165 5.87 9.91 -21.34
N ASP A 166 7.12 9.68 -21.70
CA ASP A 166 7.61 9.67 -23.08
C ASP A 166 7.77 8.24 -23.64
N SER A 167 8.78 8.03 -24.50
CA SER A 167 9.13 6.74 -25.10
C SER A 167 9.47 5.67 -24.06
N ILE A 168 10.07 6.05 -22.92
CA ILE A 168 10.44 5.11 -21.86
C ILE A 168 9.16 4.54 -21.21
N THR A 169 8.20 5.40 -20.91
CA THR A 169 6.92 4.96 -20.32
C THR A 169 6.07 4.15 -21.33
N ALA A 170 6.20 4.47 -22.62
CA ALA A 170 5.58 3.73 -23.72
C ALA A 170 6.23 2.36 -24.00
N GLY A 171 7.42 2.07 -23.45
CA GLY A 171 8.17 0.83 -23.69
C GLY A 171 8.83 0.76 -25.06
N ALA A 172 9.24 1.90 -25.62
CA ALA A 172 9.91 1.94 -26.91
C ALA A 172 11.15 1.02 -26.94
N LEU A 173 11.37 0.37 -28.08
CA LEU A 173 12.43 -0.61 -28.34
C LEU A 173 12.25 -1.99 -27.70
N THR A 174 11.25 -2.21 -26.84
CA THR A 174 10.92 -3.57 -26.36
C THR A 174 10.00 -4.34 -27.32
N ASP A 175 10.07 -5.67 -27.27
CA ASP A 175 9.33 -6.57 -28.17
C ASP A 175 7.81 -6.37 -28.09
N ARG A 176 7.25 -6.29 -26.88
CA ARG A 176 5.81 -6.10 -26.66
C ARG A 176 5.42 -4.65 -26.34
N LEU A 177 6.34 -3.71 -26.51
CA LEU A 177 6.15 -2.27 -26.31
C LEU A 177 5.53 -1.97 -24.94
N ALA A 178 4.26 -1.55 -24.95
CA ALA A 178 3.50 -1.22 -23.78
C ALA A 178 3.50 -2.39 -22.77
N LEU A 179 3.30 -3.64 -23.18
CA LEU A 179 3.24 -4.74 -22.20
C LEU A 179 4.57 -5.02 -21.48
N ASP A 180 5.70 -4.59 -22.07
CA ASP A 180 7.02 -4.76 -21.48
C ASP A 180 7.51 -3.53 -20.72
N SER A 181 6.81 -2.40 -20.84
CA SER A 181 7.23 -1.16 -20.17
C SER A 181 7.11 -1.26 -18.65
N TYR A 182 7.97 -0.51 -17.95
CA TYR A 182 7.97 -0.49 -16.48
C TYR A 182 6.60 -0.10 -15.91
N ALA A 183 5.83 0.72 -16.62
CA ALA A 183 4.49 1.12 -16.23
C ALA A 183 3.51 -0.05 -16.19
N TRP A 184 3.51 -0.92 -17.22
CA TRP A 184 2.69 -2.14 -17.22
C TRP A 184 3.13 -3.09 -16.12
N LYS A 185 4.43 -3.40 -16.09
CA LYS A 185 5.00 -4.33 -15.12
C LYS A 185 4.76 -3.87 -13.67
N THR A 186 4.82 -2.56 -13.40
CA THR A 186 4.52 -2.00 -12.07
C THR A 186 3.04 -2.15 -11.71
N GLY A 187 2.12 -1.85 -12.64
CA GLY A 187 0.68 -2.02 -12.41
C GLY A 187 0.29 -3.48 -12.14
N GLU A 188 0.85 -4.42 -12.91
CA GLU A 188 0.66 -5.85 -12.71
C GLU A 188 1.25 -6.33 -11.37
N GLN A 189 2.45 -5.88 -10.99
CA GLN A 189 3.07 -6.21 -9.69
C GLN A 189 2.21 -5.76 -8.51
N LEU A 190 1.62 -4.56 -8.62
CA LEU A 190 0.74 -4.00 -7.60
C LEU A 190 -0.67 -4.59 -7.62
N LYS A 191 -1.00 -5.45 -8.60
CA LYS A 191 -2.35 -5.96 -8.85
C LYS A 191 -3.38 -4.83 -8.90
N MET A 192 -3.04 -3.72 -9.55
CA MET A 192 -3.92 -2.58 -9.73
C MET A 192 -4.30 -2.41 -11.19
N ARG A 193 -5.50 -1.88 -11.45
CA ARG A 193 -5.78 -1.35 -12.78
C ARG A 193 -4.76 -0.25 -13.08
N HIS A 194 -4.30 -0.19 -14.32
CA HIS A 194 -3.30 0.78 -14.70
C HIS A 194 -3.48 1.20 -16.15
N THR A 195 -3.12 2.44 -16.45
CA THR A 195 -3.14 2.97 -17.80
C THR A 195 -1.94 3.86 -18.01
N ARG A 196 -1.65 4.16 -19.27
CA ARG A 196 -0.59 5.07 -19.65
C ARG A 196 -1.11 6.19 -20.51
N ILE A 197 -0.63 7.37 -20.18
CA ILE A 197 -0.76 8.58 -20.97
C ILE A 197 0.66 8.91 -21.42
N ALA A 198 1.16 8.15 -22.39
CA ALA A 198 2.55 8.24 -22.83
C ALA A 198 2.71 8.07 -24.33
N ARG A 199 3.67 8.79 -24.92
CA ARG A 199 4.01 8.70 -26.34
C ARG A 199 5.47 9.06 -26.57
N ALA A 200 6.13 8.32 -27.46
CA ALA A 200 7.52 8.58 -27.83
C ALA A 200 7.71 10.00 -28.38
N GLY A 201 8.81 10.64 -27.98
CA GLY A 201 9.17 11.99 -28.40
C GLY A 201 8.38 13.12 -27.73
N TYR A 202 7.55 12.85 -26.72
CA TYR A 202 6.82 13.90 -26.00
C TYR A 202 7.71 14.57 -24.96
N CYS A 203 7.52 15.87 -24.77
CA CYS A 203 8.17 16.69 -23.76
C CYS A 203 7.20 16.96 -22.61
N LEU A 204 7.68 17.46 -21.48
CA LEU A 204 6.79 18.11 -20.51
C LEU A 204 6.27 19.43 -21.09
N VAL A 205 7.18 20.26 -21.60
CA VAL A 205 6.90 21.58 -22.15
C VAL A 205 6.76 21.51 -23.67
N ALA A 206 5.69 22.09 -24.21
CA ALA A 206 5.53 22.15 -25.67
C ALA A 206 6.61 23.04 -26.29
N GLN A 207 7.26 22.54 -27.34
CA GLN A 207 8.27 23.25 -28.12
C GLN A 207 8.12 22.91 -29.61
N SER A 208 8.81 23.64 -30.48
CA SER A 208 8.88 23.26 -31.89
C SER A 208 9.40 21.82 -32.03
N GLY A 209 8.62 20.97 -32.71
CA GLY A 209 8.93 19.55 -32.88
C GLY A 209 8.70 18.67 -31.64
N CYS A 210 8.20 19.21 -30.51
CA CYS A 210 7.92 18.42 -29.31
C CYS A 210 6.55 18.77 -28.69
N THR A 211 5.63 17.82 -28.70
CA THR A 211 4.32 18.00 -28.04
C THR A 211 4.49 18.00 -26.52
N GLY A 212 3.94 19.02 -25.85
CA GLY A 212 3.95 19.14 -24.40
C GLY A 212 2.88 18.28 -23.74
N LEU A 213 3.29 17.24 -23.03
CA LEU A 213 2.40 16.33 -22.31
C LEU A 213 1.72 17.00 -21.12
N SER A 214 2.27 18.10 -20.58
CA SER A 214 1.58 18.91 -19.58
C SER A 214 0.23 19.46 -20.06
N GLY A 215 0.09 19.72 -21.37
CA GLY A 215 -1.19 20.07 -21.98
C GLY A 215 -1.96 18.85 -22.51
N GLN A 216 -1.25 17.93 -23.19
CA GLN A 216 -1.90 16.78 -23.83
C GLN A 216 -2.47 15.77 -22.82
N PHE A 217 -1.95 15.73 -21.59
CA PHE A 217 -2.48 14.91 -20.51
C PHE A 217 -3.95 15.20 -20.20
N PHE A 218 -4.49 16.38 -20.53
CA PHE A 218 -5.90 16.69 -20.29
C PHE A 218 -6.81 16.35 -21.48
N ARG A 219 -6.27 15.68 -22.51
CA ARG A 219 -6.99 15.31 -23.74
C ARG A 219 -7.33 13.83 -23.77
N THR A 220 -8.40 13.48 -24.47
CA THR A 220 -8.83 12.09 -24.66
C THR A 220 -7.75 11.29 -25.35
N GLY A 221 -7.15 11.83 -26.42
CA GLY A 221 -6.13 11.13 -27.19
C GLY A 221 -4.74 11.71 -27.13
N SER A 222 -3.78 10.92 -27.61
CA SER A 222 -2.38 11.33 -27.72
C SER A 222 -2.21 12.49 -28.70
N THR A 223 -3.10 12.62 -29.68
CA THR A 223 -3.25 13.79 -30.55
C THR A 223 -4.67 14.38 -30.41
N GLY A 224 -4.88 15.57 -30.99
CA GLY A 224 -6.18 16.23 -30.99
C GLY A 224 -6.46 17.03 -29.70
N SER A 225 -7.60 17.70 -29.69
CA SER A 225 -7.97 18.72 -28.69
C SER A 225 -9.16 18.35 -27.82
N GLN A 226 -9.82 17.20 -28.05
CA GLN A 226 -10.94 16.76 -27.24
C GLN A 226 -10.52 16.57 -25.78
N ASN A 227 -11.22 17.19 -24.84
CA ASN A 227 -10.95 17.06 -23.41
C ASN A 227 -11.26 15.65 -22.92
N TRP A 228 -10.40 15.12 -22.06
CA TRP A 228 -10.70 13.90 -21.32
C TRP A 228 -11.75 14.18 -20.23
N ASP A 229 -12.71 13.27 -20.12
CA ASP A 229 -13.68 13.28 -19.03
C ASP A 229 -13.11 12.54 -17.81
N PHE A 230 -12.59 13.31 -16.86
CA PHE A 230 -11.99 12.81 -15.62
C PHE A 230 -13.00 12.18 -14.65
N SER A 231 -14.31 12.25 -14.91
CA SER A 231 -15.30 11.53 -14.10
C SER A 231 -15.36 10.02 -14.40
N ARG A 232 -14.78 9.59 -15.53
CA ARG A 232 -14.80 8.19 -15.98
C ARG A 232 -13.99 7.25 -15.08
N TYR A 233 -12.98 7.75 -14.40
CA TYR A 233 -12.29 7.05 -13.31
C TYR A 233 -11.50 8.04 -12.45
N GLU A 234 -11.32 7.69 -11.17
CA GLU A 234 -10.39 8.39 -10.27
C GLU A 234 -9.08 7.60 -10.16
N ALA A 235 -7.96 8.27 -10.42
CA ALA A 235 -6.65 7.66 -10.23
C ALA A 235 -6.27 7.68 -8.74
N SER A 236 -5.82 6.54 -8.23
CA SER A 236 -5.22 6.41 -6.89
C SER A 236 -3.79 6.94 -6.88
N ALA A 237 -3.07 6.78 -7.98
CA ALA A 237 -1.73 7.34 -8.18
C ALA A 237 -1.54 7.87 -9.60
N VAL A 238 -0.68 8.88 -9.73
CA VAL A 238 -0.15 9.35 -11.01
C VAL A 238 1.37 9.35 -10.95
N VAL A 239 2.02 8.62 -11.85
CA VAL A 239 3.47 8.46 -11.93
C VAL A 239 3.99 9.18 -13.17
N ILE A 240 4.85 10.17 -13.01
CA ILE A 240 5.25 11.08 -14.08
C ILE A 240 6.75 10.92 -14.33
N ASN A 241 7.12 10.43 -15.52
CA ASN A 241 8.51 10.31 -15.98
C ASN A 241 8.66 11.09 -17.29
N LEU A 242 8.99 12.37 -17.16
CA LEU A 242 9.11 13.34 -18.24
C LEU A 242 10.32 14.26 -18.03
N GLY A 243 10.89 14.76 -19.12
CA GLY A 243 12.07 15.62 -19.13
C GLY A 243 13.20 15.11 -20.02
N THR A 244 13.13 13.86 -20.49
CA THR A 244 14.16 13.26 -21.34
C THR A 244 14.35 14.03 -22.64
N ASN A 245 13.24 14.41 -23.28
CA ASN A 245 13.24 15.08 -24.59
C ASN A 245 13.36 16.60 -24.46
N ASP A 246 12.85 17.21 -23.38
CA ASP A 246 12.80 18.67 -23.18
C ASP A 246 14.16 19.36 -23.41
N ILE A 247 15.25 18.71 -23.00
CA ILE A 247 16.60 19.25 -23.17
C ILE A 247 17.04 19.32 -24.64
N GLY A 248 16.62 18.36 -25.46
CA GLY A 248 16.90 18.34 -26.89
C GLY A 248 16.15 19.44 -27.67
N HIS A 249 15.12 20.02 -27.05
CA HIS A 249 14.31 21.11 -27.61
C HIS A 249 14.56 22.45 -26.92
N GLY A 250 15.66 22.60 -26.17
CA GLY A 250 16.10 23.89 -25.63
C GLY A 250 15.26 24.43 -24.47
N VAL A 251 14.50 23.59 -23.76
CA VAL A 251 13.74 24.03 -22.58
C VAL A 251 14.70 24.41 -21.45
N THR A 252 14.61 25.63 -20.93
CA THR A 252 15.44 26.07 -19.81
C THR A 252 15.01 25.39 -18.50
N GLY A 253 15.93 25.24 -17.53
CA GLY A 253 15.61 24.66 -16.22
C GLY A 253 14.47 25.39 -15.51
N GLY A 254 14.49 26.74 -15.52
CA GLY A 254 13.41 27.55 -14.93
C GLY A 254 12.05 27.33 -15.60
N ALA A 255 12.00 27.24 -16.94
CA ALA A 255 10.76 26.95 -17.66
C ALA A 255 10.25 25.53 -17.35
N PHE A 256 11.16 24.55 -17.28
CA PHE A 256 10.82 23.18 -16.94
C PHE A 256 10.27 23.05 -15.52
N GLN A 257 10.95 23.62 -14.51
CA GLN A 257 10.49 23.60 -13.11
C GLN A 257 9.11 24.25 -12.97
N SER A 258 8.89 25.40 -13.61
CA SER A 258 7.61 26.12 -13.57
C SER A 258 6.48 25.29 -14.19
N ALA A 259 6.74 24.69 -15.36
CA ALA A 259 5.78 23.82 -16.03
C ALA A 259 5.48 22.56 -15.22
N TYR A 260 6.49 21.92 -14.60
CA TYR A 260 6.30 20.72 -13.78
C TYR A 260 5.49 21.04 -12.52
N THR A 261 5.79 22.16 -11.86
CA THR A 261 5.04 22.63 -10.67
C THR A 261 3.57 22.87 -11.02
N THR A 262 3.33 23.52 -12.16
CA THR A 262 1.98 23.78 -12.68
C THR A 262 1.26 22.49 -13.02
N PHE A 263 1.94 21.56 -13.69
CA PHE A 263 1.37 20.29 -14.10
C PHE A 263 0.95 19.43 -12.89
N LEU A 264 1.79 19.36 -11.84
CA LEU A 264 1.44 18.68 -10.59
C LEU A 264 0.21 19.28 -9.92
N ARG A 265 0.10 20.62 -9.88
CA ARG A 265 -1.08 21.33 -9.37
C ARG A 265 -2.33 20.97 -10.18
N ASP A 266 -2.22 20.94 -11.50
CA ASP A 266 -3.37 20.72 -12.38
C ASP A 266 -3.83 19.26 -12.36
N ILE A 267 -2.91 18.30 -12.22
CA ILE A 267 -3.25 16.90 -11.95
C ILE A 267 -3.96 16.77 -10.60
N ARG A 268 -3.44 17.41 -9.54
CA ARG A 268 -4.09 17.41 -8.21
C ARG A 268 -5.53 17.92 -8.28
N ALA A 269 -5.79 18.94 -9.08
CA ALA A 269 -7.15 19.48 -9.27
C ALA A 269 -8.11 18.48 -9.93
N LYS A 270 -7.60 17.52 -10.71
CA LYS A 270 -8.40 16.43 -11.31
C LYS A 270 -8.51 15.20 -10.41
N TYR A 271 -7.46 14.90 -9.65
CA TYR A 271 -7.42 13.78 -8.71
C TYR A 271 -7.03 14.28 -7.31
N PRO A 272 -7.99 14.80 -6.52
CA PRO A 272 -7.72 15.40 -5.22
C PRO A 272 -7.05 14.45 -4.23
N ASN A 273 -7.30 13.15 -4.35
CA ASN A 273 -6.83 12.15 -3.39
C ASN A 273 -5.55 11.41 -3.80
N ALA A 274 -5.15 11.50 -5.07
CA ALA A 274 -4.08 10.68 -5.65
C ALA A 274 -2.71 10.90 -4.99
N ALA A 275 -1.88 9.86 -4.90
CA ALA A 275 -0.45 10.05 -4.68
C ALA A 275 0.23 10.43 -6.02
N LEU A 276 0.97 11.54 -6.06
CA LEU A 276 1.68 12.00 -7.26
C LEU A 276 3.16 11.67 -7.13
N PHE A 277 3.72 10.96 -8.09
CA PHE A 277 5.13 10.57 -8.10
C PHE A 277 5.85 11.23 -9.28
N ALA A 278 6.68 12.22 -8.99
CA ALA A 278 7.58 12.81 -9.97
C ALA A 278 8.88 12.00 -10.01
N VAL A 279 9.08 11.26 -11.09
CA VAL A 279 10.18 10.32 -11.26
C VAL A 279 11.40 11.03 -11.82
N GLN A 280 12.56 10.83 -11.19
CA GLN A 280 13.84 11.25 -11.75
C GLN A 280 14.07 10.51 -13.08
N THR A 281 14.23 11.27 -14.16
CA THR A 281 14.52 10.69 -15.48
C THR A 281 15.79 9.85 -15.45
N LEU A 282 15.85 8.79 -16.26
CA LEU A 282 16.98 7.84 -16.26
C LEU A 282 18.32 8.50 -16.62
N LYS A 283 18.29 9.49 -17.53
CA LYS A 283 19.45 10.33 -17.88
C LYS A 283 19.70 11.49 -16.90
N LYS A 284 19.01 11.52 -15.76
CA LYS A 284 19.10 12.56 -14.72
C LYS A 284 18.87 13.98 -15.26
N ARG A 285 18.14 14.11 -16.37
CA ARG A 285 17.75 15.40 -16.94
C ARG A 285 16.74 16.06 -16.02
N TYR A 286 16.96 17.34 -15.74
CA TYR A 286 16.12 18.18 -14.89
C TYR A 286 15.85 17.63 -13.47
N ALA A 287 16.74 16.80 -12.92
CA ALA A 287 16.52 16.18 -11.61
C ALA A 287 16.38 17.23 -10.48
N THR A 288 17.18 18.29 -10.53
CA THR A 288 17.12 19.41 -9.58
C THR A 288 15.78 20.15 -9.69
N GLU A 289 15.35 20.45 -10.90
CA GLU A 289 14.12 21.16 -11.22
C GLU A 289 12.88 20.34 -10.85
N THR A 290 12.88 19.04 -11.13
CA THR A 290 11.80 18.13 -10.70
C THR A 290 11.70 18.07 -9.19
N ARG A 291 12.85 17.96 -8.48
CA ARG A 291 12.88 17.96 -7.01
C ARG A 291 12.36 19.30 -6.45
N ALA A 292 12.77 20.42 -7.04
CA ALA A 292 12.31 21.75 -6.65
C ALA A 292 10.81 21.94 -6.91
N ALA A 293 10.26 21.42 -8.00
CA ALA A 293 8.82 21.44 -8.28
C ALA A 293 8.02 20.65 -7.24
N VAL A 294 8.50 19.46 -6.85
CA VAL A 294 7.91 18.66 -5.76
C VAL A 294 7.95 19.44 -4.45
N SER A 295 9.11 19.99 -4.07
CA SER A 295 9.25 20.80 -2.86
C SER A 295 8.32 22.01 -2.84
N ALA A 296 8.13 22.68 -3.99
CA ALA A 296 7.20 23.81 -4.10
C ALA A 296 5.74 23.39 -3.83
N ARG A 297 5.31 22.22 -4.33
CA ARG A 297 3.98 21.68 -4.06
C ARG A 297 3.80 21.27 -2.58
N ASN A 298 4.81 20.60 -2.02
CA ASN A 298 4.80 20.20 -0.60
C ASN A 298 4.76 21.41 0.33
N ASN A 299 5.56 22.45 0.06
CA ASN A 299 5.56 23.70 0.82
C ASN A 299 4.24 24.48 0.68
N SER A 300 3.48 24.22 -0.37
CA SER A 300 2.12 24.76 -0.57
C SER A 300 1.03 23.88 0.08
N GLY A 301 1.39 22.87 0.87
CA GLY A 301 0.48 22.01 1.64
C GLY A 301 0.10 20.68 0.99
N ASP A 302 0.56 20.36 -0.21
CA ASP A 302 0.24 19.09 -0.89
C ASP A 302 1.24 17.99 -0.51
N ALA A 303 1.11 17.41 0.68
CA ALA A 303 2.04 16.38 1.20
C ALA A 303 2.03 15.04 0.43
N LYS A 304 1.13 14.88 -0.56
CA LYS A 304 0.97 13.66 -1.36
C LYS A 304 1.72 13.73 -2.70
N VAL A 305 2.67 14.67 -2.83
CA VAL A 305 3.57 14.77 -3.98
C VAL A 305 4.96 14.29 -3.58
N HIS A 306 5.48 13.31 -4.32
CA HIS A 306 6.68 12.57 -3.98
C HIS A 306 7.69 12.63 -5.11
N TYR A 307 8.94 12.92 -4.78
CA TYR A 307 10.06 12.75 -5.69
C TYR A 307 10.57 11.30 -5.61
N VAL A 308 10.75 10.64 -6.75
CA VAL A 308 11.30 9.28 -6.82
C VAL A 308 12.72 9.36 -7.37
N ASP A 309 13.69 9.12 -6.50
CA ASP A 309 15.10 9.06 -6.86
C ASP A 309 15.44 7.70 -7.50
N THR A 310 15.78 7.73 -8.77
CA THR A 310 16.10 6.53 -9.58
C THR A 310 17.60 6.26 -9.66
N THR A 311 18.42 6.96 -8.86
CA THR A 311 19.87 6.80 -8.89
C THR A 311 20.28 5.37 -8.57
N GLY A 312 21.10 4.78 -9.44
CA GLY A 312 21.55 3.39 -9.29
C GLY A 312 20.46 2.34 -9.52
N TRP A 313 19.32 2.71 -10.12
CA TRP A 313 18.26 1.75 -10.44
C TRP A 313 18.62 0.86 -11.61
N LEU A 314 19.17 1.46 -12.67
CA LEU A 314 19.64 0.77 -13.87
C LEU A 314 21.14 1.01 -14.06
N SER A 315 21.78 0.07 -14.73
CA SER A 315 23.19 0.06 -15.10
C SER A 315 23.31 0.26 -16.61
N ASP A 316 24.10 1.25 -17.02
CA ASP A 316 24.35 1.55 -18.43
C ASP A 316 24.88 0.30 -19.17
N GLY A 317 24.48 0.17 -20.44
CA GLY A 317 24.71 -1.02 -21.25
C GLY A 317 23.76 -2.16 -20.89
N ALA A 318 23.97 -2.82 -19.75
CA ALA A 318 23.29 -4.07 -19.41
C ALA A 318 21.76 -3.96 -19.30
N ASP A 319 21.24 -2.81 -18.86
CA ASP A 319 19.81 -2.58 -18.66
C ASP A 319 19.15 -1.77 -19.80
N TYR A 320 19.84 -1.52 -20.92
CA TYR A 320 19.37 -0.64 -22.01
C TYR A 320 19.54 -1.27 -23.40
N GLU A 321 18.59 -1.02 -24.30
CA GLU A 321 18.67 -1.47 -25.71
C GLU A 321 19.64 -0.61 -26.54
N ASP A 322 19.73 0.69 -26.23
CA ASP A 322 20.51 1.68 -26.98
C ASP A 322 21.69 2.24 -26.16
N GLY A 323 22.15 1.46 -25.18
CA GLY A 323 23.27 1.78 -24.29
C GLY A 323 22.87 2.58 -23.04
N ASN A 324 22.10 3.66 -23.15
CA ASN A 324 21.71 4.46 -21.95
C ASN A 324 20.43 5.30 -22.08
N GLY A 325 19.62 5.11 -23.13
CA GLY A 325 18.39 5.84 -23.38
C GLY A 325 17.13 5.08 -23.01
N HIS A 326 16.89 3.99 -23.73
CA HIS A 326 15.69 3.18 -23.64
C HIS A 326 16.02 1.86 -22.94
N PRO A 327 15.39 1.58 -21.78
CA PRO A 327 15.64 0.33 -21.07
C PRO A 327 15.29 -0.89 -21.90
N SER A 328 16.07 -1.96 -21.75
CA SER A 328 15.69 -3.29 -22.23
C SER A 328 14.50 -3.85 -21.46
N GLU A 329 13.93 -4.97 -21.89
CA GLU A 329 12.88 -5.63 -21.10
C GLU A 329 13.37 -5.95 -19.67
N ALA A 330 14.63 -6.38 -19.53
CA ALA A 330 15.26 -6.60 -18.24
C ALA A 330 15.37 -5.30 -17.43
N GLY A 331 15.79 -4.21 -18.08
CA GLY A 331 15.83 -2.88 -17.47
C GLY A 331 14.46 -2.39 -17.01
N HIS A 332 13.42 -2.54 -17.83
CA HIS A 332 12.05 -2.22 -17.45
C HIS A 332 11.54 -3.07 -16.28
N SER A 333 11.88 -4.36 -16.24
CA SER A 333 11.52 -5.27 -15.15
C SER A 333 12.20 -4.86 -13.83
N LYS A 334 13.50 -4.51 -13.91
CA LYS A 334 14.28 -3.99 -12.77
C LYS A 334 13.72 -2.66 -12.28
N PHE A 335 13.39 -1.74 -13.20
CA PHE A 335 12.74 -0.48 -12.86
C PHE A 335 11.41 -0.71 -12.15
N ALA A 336 10.55 -1.56 -12.69
CA ALA A 336 9.25 -1.87 -12.09
C ALA A 336 9.40 -2.46 -10.68
N SER A 337 10.34 -3.39 -10.48
CA SER A 337 10.59 -3.99 -9.15
C SER A 337 11.05 -2.98 -8.09
N ARG A 338 11.65 -1.86 -8.51
CA ARG A 338 12.07 -0.77 -7.60
C ARG A 338 10.95 0.27 -7.43
N LEU A 339 10.14 0.48 -8.46
CA LEU A 339 9.05 1.45 -8.42
C LEU A 339 7.83 0.94 -7.64
N ALA A 340 7.46 -0.33 -7.80
CA ALA A 340 6.26 -0.88 -7.16
C ALA A 340 6.26 -0.70 -5.63
N PRO A 341 7.34 -1.02 -4.88
CA PRO A 341 7.39 -0.77 -3.44
C PRO A 341 7.23 0.71 -3.07
N VAL A 342 7.81 1.62 -3.87
CA VAL A 342 7.69 3.07 -3.65
C VAL A 342 6.22 3.50 -3.75
N ILE A 343 5.49 3.02 -4.76
CA ILE A 343 4.08 3.34 -4.94
C ILE A 343 3.22 2.70 -3.84
N SER A 344 3.40 1.39 -3.59
CA SER A 344 2.65 0.62 -2.59
C SER A 344 2.72 1.26 -1.19
N SER A 345 3.93 1.68 -0.78
CA SER A 345 4.14 2.31 0.54
C SER A 345 3.31 3.58 0.77
N ARG A 346 2.94 4.29 -0.31
CA ARG A 346 2.18 5.55 -0.22
C ARG A 346 0.69 5.39 -0.51
N LEU A 347 0.30 4.33 -1.21
CA LEU A 347 -1.11 4.05 -1.48
C LEU A 347 -1.81 3.33 -0.33
N GLY A 348 -1.07 2.84 0.68
CA GLY A 348 -1.64 1.97 1.72
C GLY A 348 -2.14 0.63 1.16
N THR A 349 -1.96 0.39 -0.14
CA THR A 349 -2.17 -0.89 -0.80
C THR A 349 -0.92 -1.73 -0.56
N ALA A 350 -0.84 -2.33 0.64
CA ALA A 350 0.06 -3.45 0.89
C ALA A 350 -0.40 -4.66 0.07
N ALA A 351 -0.34 -4.57 -1.26
CA ALA A 351 -0.23 -5.73 -2.12
C ALA A 351 1.24 -6.16 -2.03
N ALA A 352 1.49 -7.20 -1.25
CA ALA A 352 2.77 -7.88 -1.24
C ALA A 352 3.13 -8.28 -2.68
N SER A 353 4.11 -7.59 -3.28
CA SER A 353 4.79 -8.14 -4.46
C SER A 353 5.49 -9.42 -4.03
N PRO A 354 5.47 -10.48 -4.85
CA PRO A 354 6.37 -11.60 -4.67
C PRO A 354 7.77 -11.08 -5.00
N VAL A 355 8.47 -10.55 -4.00
CA VAL A 355 9.89 -10.89 -3.84
C VAL A 355 9.93 -12.39 -4.07
N LYS A 356 10.80 -12.90 -4.97
CA LYS A 356 11.05 -14.35 -5.04
C LYS A 356 11.18 -14.80 -3.59
N ALA A 357 10.15 -15.50 -3.07
CA ALA A 357 10.01 -15.67 -1.63
C ALA A 357 11.35 -16.19 -1.15
N ALA A 358 11.97 -15.49 -0.19
CA ALA A 358 13.26 -15.96 0.28
C ALA A 358 13.07 -17.42 0.68
N ALA A 359 14.04 -18.27 0.36
CA ALA A 359 13.89 -19.70 0.57
C ALA A 359 13.39 -19.97 2.01
N PRO A 360 12.59 -21.02 2.25
CA PRO A 360 12.05 -21.30 3.57
C PRO A 360 13.10 -21.15 4.68
N GLY A 361 12.75 -20.39 5.71
CA GLY A 361 13.59 -20.09 6.84
C GLY A 361 14.58 -18.93 6.65
N GLN A 362 14.72 -18.32 5.48
CA GLN A 362 15.63 -17.17 5.28
C GLN A 362 15.02 -15.87 5.85
N PRO A 363 15.81 -14.81 6.15
CA PRO A 363 15.31 -13.54 6.70
C PRO A 363 14.14 -12.91 5.94
N GLY A 364 14.12 -12.99 4.61
CA GLY A 364 13.02 -12.51 3.78
C GLY A 364 11.86 -13.50 3.57
N ASP A 365 11.79 -14.60 4.33
CA ASP A 365 10.74 -15.60 4.23
C ASP A 365 9.41 -15.00 4.69
N PRO A 366 8.38 -14.92 3.83
CA PRO A 366 7.10 -14.29 4.16
C PRO A 366 6.33 -15.02 5.27
N ASN A 367 6.70 -16.25 5.60
CA ASN A 367 6.09 -17.02 6.69
C ASN A 367 6.65 -16.69 8.07
N ILE A 368 7.77 -15.96 8.15
CA ILE A 368 8.35 -15.53 9.42
C ILE A 368 7.73 -14.19 9.83
N LYS A 369 6.96 -14.22 10.92
CA LYS A 369 6.40 -13.00 11.52
C LYS A 369 7.33 -12.48 12.59
N PHE A 370 7.98 -11.34 12.31
CA PHE A 370 8.76 -10.59 13.30
C PHE A 370 7.84 -9.66 14.09
N VAL A 371 7.82 -9.79 15.41
CA VAL A 371 7.04 -8.97 16.34
C VAL A 371 7.97 -8.04 17.12
N GLY A 372 7.56 -6.77 17.23
CA GLY A 372 8.36 -5.70 17.78
C GLY A 372 9.21 -4.99 16.70
N ARG A 373 10.10 -4.12 17.16
CA ARG A 373 10.91 -3.27 16.27
C ARG A 373 12.19 -3.97 15.83
N TRP A 374 12.10 -4.58 14.65
CA TRP A 374 13.21 -5.24 13.96
C TRP A 374 13.73 -4.36 12.82
N ASP A 375 15.05 -4.25 12.71
CA ASP A 375 15.69 -3.79 11.49
C ASP A 375 15.71 -4.93 10.47
N THR A 376 14.96 -4.72 9.40
CA THR A 376 14.83 -5.64 8.26
C THR A 376 15.14 -4.94 6.93
N GLN A 377 15.59 -3.69 6.99
CA GLN A 377 15.82 -2.85 5.82
C GLN A 377 17.30 -2.62 5.57
N SER A 378 18.12 -2.61 6.62
CA SER A 378 19.57 -2.39 6.49
C SER A 378 20.29 -3.59 5.88
N SER A 379 19.71 -4.79 5.89
CA SER A 379 20.28 -6.00 5.29
C SER A 379 19.18 -6.97 4.84
N SER A 380 19.39 -7.60 3.67
CA SER A 380 18.54 -8.67 3.17
C SER A 380 18.84 -10.05 3.76
N SER A 381 19.93 -10.18 4.52
CA SER A 381 20.42 -11.45 5.10
C SER A 381 20.57 -11.42 6.62
N LEU A 382 20.35 -10.28 7.26
CA LEU A 382 20.47 -10.10 8.71
C LEU A 382 19.30 -9.28 9.21
N HIS A 383 18.51 -9.82 10.15
CA HIS A 383 17.47 -9.07 10.84
C HIS A 383 17.83 -8.91 12.31
N THR A 384 17.71 -7.70 12.84
CA THR A 384 18.20 -7.34 14.19
C THR A 384 17.06 -6.75 15.03
N PRO A 385 16.71 -7.34 16.18
CA PRO A 385 15.83 -6.70 17.15
C PRO A 385 16.64 -5.75 18.03
N TYR A 386 16.09 -4.58 18.31
CA TYR A 386 16.77 -3.58 19.13
C TYR A 386 16.10 -3.29 20.48
N TRP A 387 14.83 -3.61 20.61
CA TRP A 387 14.03 -3.30 21.79
C TRP A 387 13.65 -4.59 22.53
N ALA A 388 13.42 -4.45 23.83
CA ALA A 388 13.04 -5.55 24.70
C ALA A 388 11.75 -6.24 24.20
N GLY A 389 11.63 -7.54 24.47
CA GLY A 389 10.41 -8.29 24.14
C GLY A 389 10.18 -8.52 22.63
N ALA A 390 11.10 -8.13 21.76
CA ALA A 390 11.03 -8.48 20.34
C ALA A 390 11.25 -9.99 20.14
N TYR A 391 10.43 -10.61 19.30
CA TYR A 391 10.49 -12.03 19.00
C TYR A 391 10.08 -12.29 17.55
N TYR A 392 10.23 -13.52 17.07
CA TYR A 392 9.61 -13.94 15.81
C TYR A 392 8.91 -15.29 15.96
N ARG A 393 7.95 -15.54 15.07
CA ARG A 393 7.18 -16.79 14.98
C ARG A 393 7.19 -17.31 13.54
N VAL A 394 7.21 -18.62 13.39
CA VAL A 394 7.18 -19.30 12.09
C VAL A 394 6.69 -20.74 12.26
N GLY A 395 5.92 -21.23 11.30
CA GLY A 395 5.61 -22.65 11.18
C GLY A 395 6.61 -23.34 10.25
N PHE A 396 6.98 -24.58 10.54
CA PHE A 396 7.86 -25.38 9.67
C PHE A 396 7.39 -26.84 9.57
N THR A 397 7.66 -27.46 8.43
CA THR A 397 7.49 -28.90 8.24
C THR A 397 8.79 -29.64 8.52
N GLY A 398 8.72 -30.96 8.68
CA GLY A 398 9.91 -31.80 8.94
C GLY A 398 9.99 -32.22 10.40
N ARG A 399 11.17 -32.64 10.82
CA ARG A 399 11.44 -33.22 12.14
C ARG A 399 12.53 -32.48 12.89
N THR A 400 13.36 -31.68 12.19
CA THR A 400 14.41 -30.88 12.81
C THR A 400 14.41 -29.42 12.35
N VAL A 401 14.85 -28.52 13.23
CA VAL A 401 15.10 -27.11 12.93
C VAL A 401 16.34 -26.60 13.68
N GLN A 402 17.17 -25.83 12.99
CA GLN A 402 18.30 -25.12 13.58
C GLN A 402 18.18 -23.62 13.30
N LEU A 403 18.61 -22.80 14.27
CA LEU A 403 18.66 -21.34 14.14
C LEU A 403 20.06 -20.92 13.68
N LYS A 404 20.15 -20.13 12.60
CA LYS A 404 21.37 -19.41 12.21
C LYS A 404 21.37 -18.01 12.83
N GLN A 405 22.39 -17.76 13.64
CA GLN A 405 22.69 -16.46 14.24
C GLN A 405 24.18 -16.12 14.07
N ARG A 406 24.52 -14.84 14.24
CA ARG A 406 25.86 -14.33 13.93
C ARG A 406 26.88 -14.63 15.04
N ASN A 407 26.96 -13.77 16.05
CA ASN A 407 27.88 -13.94 17.18
C ASN A 407 27.14 -14.45 18.42
N THR A 408 27.84 -14.43 19.54
CA THR A 408 27.38 -14.91 20.83
C THR A 408 26.18 -14.11 21.36
N ILE A 409 25.13 -14.83 21.74
CA ILE A 409 23.88 -14.26 22.25
C ILE A 409 23.07 -15.30 23.03
N ASP A 410 22.39 -14.84 24.09
CA ASP A 410 21.41 -15.64 24.82
C ASP A 410 20.02 -15.49 24.20
N PHE A 411 19.27 -16.58 24.12
CA PHE A 411 17.89 -16.53 23.65
C PHE A 411 17.03 -17.64 24.24
N TRP A 412 15.73 -17.48 24.08
CA TRP A 412 14.75 -18.50 24.38
C TRP A 412 14.05 -18.96 23.11
N ALA A 413 13.81 -20.27 23.00
CA ALA A 413 13.03 -20.84 21.93
C ALA A 413 11.92 -21.75 22.48
N ARG A 414 10.77 -21.75 21.81
CA ARG A 414 9.65 -22.65 22.06
C ARG A 414 9.30 -23.36 20.77
N ILE A 415 9.18 -24.68 20.82
CA ILE A 415 8.62 -25.51 19.75
C ILE A 415 7.21 -25.93 20.16
N ASP A 416 6.24 -25.70 19.28
CA ASP A 416 4.83 -25.98 19.51
C ASP A 416 4.35 -25.40 20.85
N ASP A 417 3.45 -26.12 21.52
CA ASP A 417 3.01 -25.80 22.86
C ASP A 417 3.95 -26.31 23.95
N GLY A 418 5.13 -26.81 23.58
CA GLY A 418 6.14 -27.34 24.49
C GLY A 418 6.75 -26.29 25.44
N PRO A 419 7.63 -26.72 26.36
CA PRO A 419 8.31 -25.82 27.27
C PRO A 419 9.23 -24.87 26.51
N VAL A 420 9.38 -23.66 27.03
CA VAL A 420 10.38 -22.72 26.55
C VAL A 420 11.74 -23.17 27.05
N LYS A 421 12.72 -23.24 26.15
CA LYS A 421 14.09 -23.61 26.45
C LYS A 421 15.01 -22.38 26.32
N PHE A 422 15.88 -22.20 27.31
CA PHE A 422 16.93 -21.19 27.30
C PHE A 422 18.20 -21.73 26.62
N TYR A 423 18.84 -20.87 25.84
CA TYR A 423 20.10 -21.14 25.16
C TYR A 423 21.07 -20.04 25.59
N ASP A 424 22.12 -20.45 26.28
CA ASP A 424 23.09 -19.58 26.96
C ASP A 424 24.37 -19.49 26.15
N ASP A 425 24.85 -18.27 25.90
CA ASP A 425 26.14 -17.94 25.27
C ASP A 425 26.40 -18.66 23.93
N VAL A 426 25.33 -18.92 23.16
CA VAL A 426 25.40 -19.66 21.89
C VAL A 426 25.71 -18.77 20.69
N LYS A 427 26.27 -19.34 19.62
CA LYS A 427 26.63 -18.62 18.37
C LYS A 427 26.51 -19.51 17.14
N GLY A 428 26.46 -18.91 15.95
CA GLY A 428 26.47 -19.66 14.69
C GLY A 428 25.16 -20.42 14.43
N THR A 429 25.25 -21.70 14.07
CA THR A 429 24.06 -22.54 13.82
C THR A 429 23.74 -23.39 15.05
N VAL A 430 22.61 -23.10 15.69
CA VAL A 430 22.19 -23.72 16.95
C VAL A 430 21.08 -24.73 16.71
N ASN A 431 21.27 -25.99 17.08
CA ASN A 431 20.25 -27.02 16.94
C ASN A 431 19.16 -26.87 18.02
N LEU A 432 17.94 -26.57 17.60
CA LEU A 432 16.80 -26.38 18.51
C LEU A 432 16.05 -27.69 18.80
N THR A 433 16.27 -28.71 17.98
CA THR A 433 15.65 -30.04 18.06
C THR A 433 16.73 -31.13 18.07
N PRO A 434 17.52 -31.24 19.16
CA PRO A 434 18.57 -32.26 19.27
C PRO A 434 18.01 -33.69 19.24
N SER A 435 16.74 -33.85 19.61
CA SER A 435 15.95 -35.04 19.32
C SER A 435 14.94 -34.70 18.24
N ALA A 436 14.88 -35.52 17.20
CA ALA A 436 13.97 -35.32 16.08
C ALA A 436 12.51 -35.38 16.55
N LEU A 437 11.71 -34.43 16.10
CA LEU A 437 10.28 -34.38 16.35
C LEU A 437 9.56 -35.50 15.58
N SER A 438 8.27 -35.67 15.87
CA SER A 438 7.37 -36.42 14.98
C SER A 438 7.35 -35.79 13.59
N ALA A 439 7.01 -36.55 12.55
CA ALA A 439 6.77 -35.93 11.23
C ALA A 439 5.50 -35.09 11.27
N GLY A 440 5.54 -33.86 10.78
CA GLY A 440 4.36 -33.01 10.69
C GLY A 440 4.67 -31.52 10.57
N ASN A 441 3.68 -30.72 10.93
CA ASN A 441 3.78 -29.27 11.04
C ASN A 441 4.08 -28.89 12.48
N HIS A 442 5.09 -28.07 12.66
CA HIS A 442 5.52 -27.55 13.95
C HIS A 442 5.56 -26.03 13.93
N THR A 443 5.50 -25.39 15.09
CA THR A 443 5.70 -23.95 15.25
C THR A 443 6.95 -23.67 16.04
N LEU A 444 7.63 -22.58 15.72
CA LEU A 444 8.81 -22.07 16.40
C LEU A 444 8.55 -20.62 16.79
N GLN A 445 8.85 -20.28 18.04
CA GLN A 445 8.99 -18.91 18.51
C GLN A 445 10.36 -18.73 19.13
N VAL A 446 11.04 -17.63 18.79
CA VAL A 446 12.34 -17.27 19.38
C VAL A 446 12.34 -15.82 19.82
N ASN A 447 12.89 -15.56 21.00
CA ASN A 447 13.14 -14.22 21.51
C ASN A 447 14.57 -14.12 22.03
N TYR A 448 15.32 -13.13 21.58
CA TYR A 448 16.68 -12.87 22.07
C TYR A 448 16.65 -12.15 23.42
N GLN A 449 17.69 -12.36 24.22
CA GLN A 449 17.97 -11.50 25.36
C GLN A 449 18.50 -10.16 24.86
N VAL A 450 17.80 -9.08 25.18
CA VAL A 450 18.02 -7.81 24.50
C VAL A 450 19.13 -7.00 25.16
N VAL A 451 19.89 -6.30 24.32
CA VAL A 451 20.82 -5.22 24.66
C VAL A 451 20.02 -3.98 25.12
N ALA A 452 19.45 -4.04 26.32
CA ALA A 452 18.65 -2.95 26.91
C ALA A 452 19.48 -2.05 27.85
N GLY A 453 20.75 -1.80 27.49
CA GLY A 453 21.71 -1.02 28.29
C GLY A 453 22.51 -1.83 29.33
N SER A 454 22.09 -3.05 29.66
CA SER A 454 22.73 -3.90 30.69
C SER A 454 23.34 -5.21 30.17
N TYR A 455 23.01 -5.60 28.93
CA TYR A 455 23.42 -6.87 28.34
C TYR A 455 24.16 -6.63 27.00
N ARG A 456 25.16 -7.47 26.66
CA ARG A 456 26.13 -7.19 25.56
C ARG A 456 26.22 -8.27 24.46
N GLY A 457 25.20 -9.10 24.28
CA GLY A 457 25.15 -10.10 23.20
C GLY A 457 24.77 -9.53 21.82
N ASP A 458 25.00 -10.32 20.76
CA ASP A 458 24.73 -9.95 19.37
C ASP A 458 23.43 -10.59 18.83
N ALA A 459 22.29 -9.96 19.11
CA ALA A 459 20.99 -10.43 18.65
C ALA A 459 20.82 -10.22 17.13
N VAL A 460 21.11 -11.26 16.33
CA VAL A 460 20.95 -11.22 14.86
C VAL A 460 20.37 -12.52 14.33
N PHE A 461 19.24 -12.44 13.65
CA PHE A 461 18.64 -13.53 12.90
C PHE A 461 19.23 -13.60 11.49
N GLN A 462 19.78 -14.77 11.12
CA GLN A 462 20.31 -15.04 9.77
C GLN A 462 19.54 -16.11 9.01
N GLY A 463 18.59 -16.78 9.67
CA GLY A 463 17.71 -17.77 9.04
C GLY A 463 17.57 -19.06 9.85
N LEU A 464 16.91 -20.04 9.24
CA LEU A 464 16.73 -21.39 9.77
C LEU A 464 17.38 -22.42 8.83
N VAL A 465 17.81 -23.53 9.41
CA VAL A 465 18.14 -24.77 8.68
C VAL A 465 17.02 -25.75 8.95
N LEU A 466 16.41 -26.24 7.88
CA LEU A 466 15.34 -27.22 7.90
C LEU A 466 15.82 -28.52 7.25
N ASP A 467 15.07 -29.61 7.48
CA ASP A 467 15.29 -30.88 6.78
C ASP A 467 15.19 -30.72 5.25
N SER A 468 15.81 -31.63 4.49
CA SER A 468 15.70 -31.63 3.03
C SER A 468 14.22 -31.76 2.60
N GLY A 469 13.76 -30.83 1.76
CA GLY A 469 12.38 -30.79 1.28
C GLY A 469 11.36 -30.19 2.27
N ALA A 470 11.78 -29.82 3.48
CA ALA A 470 10.93 -29.09 4.41
C ALA A 470 10.71 -27.64 3.96
N THR A 471 9.61 -27.06 4.42
CA THR A 471 9.19 -25.69 4.11
C THR A 471 8.66 -24.99 5.36
N THR A 472 8.46 -23.69 5.26
CA THR A 472 7.79 -22.87 6.28
C THR A 472 6.33 -22.59 5.91
N PHE A 473 5.54 -22.21 6.90
CA PHE A 473 4.18 -21.70 6.79
C PHE A 473 3.93 -20.65 7.88
N ALA A 474 2.94 -19.77 7.69
CA ALA A 474 2.59 -18.76 8.68
C ALA A 474 2.05 -19.43 9.96
N ALA A 475 2.74 -19.24 11.09
CA ALA A 475 2.25 -19.71 12.39
C ALA A 475 0.99 -18.93 12.82
N PRO A 476 0.05 -19.57 13.54
CA PRO A 476 -1.04 -18.85 14.20
C PRO A 476 -0.49 -17.71 15.05
N ALA A 477 -1.04 -16.52 14.87
CA ALA A 477 -0.64 -15.32 15.60
C ALA A 477 -1.89 -14.58 16.09
N PRO A 478 -1.83 -13.96 17.27
CA PRO A 478 -2.89 -13.07 17.72
C PRO A 478 -3.24 -11.97 16.72
N GLY A 479 -4.52 -11.57 16.73
CA GLY A 479 -5.03 -10.47 15.90
C GLY A 479 -4.78 -9.07 16.48
N LYS A 480 -4.33 -8.98 17.74
CA LYS A 480 -4.11 -7.72 18.46
C LYS A 480 -2.65 -7.58 18.90
N LEU A 481 -2.18 -6.34 19.04
CA LEU A 481 -0.83 -6.02 19.51
C LEU A 481 -0.84 -4.95 20.62
N ILE A 482 -0.03 -5.16 21.66
CA ILE A 482 0.18 -4.23 22.77
C ILE A 482 1.64 -3.77 22.80
N GLU A 483 1.88 -2.46 22.71
CA GLU A 483 3.21 -1.90 22.99
C GLU A 483 3.33 -1.47 24.45
N PHE A 484 4.39 -1.92 25.12
CA PHE A 484 4.75 -1.48 26.47
C PHE A 484 5.94 -0.53 26.39
N VAL A 485 5.74 0.74 26.72
CA VAL A 485 6.78 1.78 26.70
C VAL A 485 7.24 2.01 28.14
N GLY A 486 8.55 1.96 28.40
CA GLY A 486 9.03 2.17 29.77
C GLY A 486 10.52 2.12 30.00
N ASP A 487 10.88 1.96 31.27
CA ASP A 487 12.25 1.93 31.77
C ASP A 487 12.71 0.49 32.12
N SER A 488 13.64 0.35 33.08
CA SER A 488 14.13 -0.95 33.57
C SER A 488 13.03 -1.87 34.08
N ILE A 489 11.94 -1.33 34.64
CA ILE A 489 10.82 -2.14 35.11
C ILE A 489 10.12 -2.81 33.92
N THR A 490 9.93 -2.09 32.82
CA THR A 490 9.30 -2.62 31.60
C THR A 490 10.23 -3.59 30.85
N VAL A 491 11.54 -3.42 30.96
CA VAL A 491 12.54 -4.40 30.48
C VAL A 491 12.50 -5.69 31.31
N GLY A 492 12.07 -5.64 32.57
CA GLY A 492 12.06 -6.77 33.48
C GLY A 492 13.38 -6.93 34.25
N THR A 493 14.11 -5.85 34.50
CA THR A 493 15.34 -5.87 35.31
C THR A 493 15.09 -6.56 36.65
N THR A 494 15.99 -7.46 37.06
CA THR A 494 15.91 -8.33 38.24
C THR A 494 14.87 -9.47 38.20
N SER A 495 14.05 -9.57 37.15
CA SER A 495 13.23 -10.77 36.92
C SER A 495 14.09 -11.91 36.34
N SER A 496 13.67 -13.15 36.55
CA SER A 496 14.49 -14.34 36.25
C SER A 496 14.78 -14.55 34.77
N GLN A 497 13.93 -14.02 33.87
CA GLN A 497 14.08 -14.12 32.42
C GLN A 497 13.92 -12.77 31.71
N ASN A 498 14.24 -11.67 32.40
CA ASN A 498 14.11 -10.30 31.88
C ASN A 498 12.73 -10.05 31.24
N ALA A 499 12.72 -9.61 29.98
CA ALA A 499 11.54 -9.28 29.19
C ALA A 499 10.45 -10.35 29.23
N ARG A 500 10.80 -11.65 29.27
CA ARG A 500 9.83 -12.75 29.25
C ARG A 500 9.00 -12.90 30.52
N THR A 501 9.60 -12.55 31.65
CA THR A 501 8.94 -12.59 32.97
C THR A 501 8.48 -11.21 33.41
N ALA A 502 8.78 -10.17 32.62
CA ALA A 502 8.27 -8.83 32.83
C ALA A 502 6.76 -8.76 32.59
N TYR A 503 6.11 -7.84 33.31
CA TYR A 503 4.66 -7.68 33.28
C TYR A 503 4.09 -7.47 31.87
N GLY A 504 4.82 -6.79 30.98
CA GLY A 504 4.37 -6.56 29.61
C GLY A 504 4.21 -7.85 28.80
N TRP A 505 5.16 -8.77 28.93
CA TRP A 505 5.09 -10.08 28.29
C TRP A 505 3.97 -10.93 28.89
N LEU A 506 3.89 -10.96 30.23
CA LEU A 506 2.86 -11.73 30.93
C LEU A 506 1.44 -11.28 30.55
N VAL A 507 1.20 -9.96 30.47
CA VAL A 507 -0.10 -9.41 30.06
C VAL A 507 -0.43 -9.78 28.62
N GLY A 508 0.52 -9.65 27.69
CA GLY A 508 0.29 -10.00 26.29
C GLY A 508 -0.07 -11.48 26.11
N GLU A 509 0.68 -12.39 26.76
CA GLU A 509 0.38 -13.83 26.71
C GLU A 509 -0.99 -14.17 27.33
N ARG A 510 -1.39 -13.50 28.43
CA ARG A 510 -2.70 -13.72 29.08
C ARG A 510 -3.89 -13.24 28.24
N LEU A 511 -3.70 -12.17 27.50
CA LEU A 511 -4.72 -11.64 26.58
C LEU A 511 -4.74 -12.35 25.23
N GLY A 512 -3.81 -13.30 25.01
CA GLY A 512 -3.61 -13.89 23.70
C GLY A 512 -3.36 -12.82 22.65
N ALA A 513 -2.58 -11.79 22.99
CA ALA A 513 -2.22 -10.66 22.13
C ALA A 513 -0.72 -10.71 21.82
N GLU A 514 -0.32 -10.18 20.66
CA GLU A 514 1.07 -9.86 20.41
C GLU A 514 1.52 -8.73 21.33
N HIS A 515 2.80 -8.74 21.68
CA HIS A 515 3.35 -7.74 22.59
C HIS A 515 4.79 -7.43 22.24
N THR A 516 5.22 -6.23 22.61
CA THR A 516 6.62 -5.78 22.49
C THR A 516 6.90 -4.71 23.54
N GLN A 517 8.15 -4.60 23.99
CA GLN A 517 8.55 -3.59 24.98
C GLN A 517 9.50 -2.56 24.35
N ILE A 518 9.04 -1.33 24.19
CA ILE A 518 9.88 -0.19 23.79
C ILE A 518 10.46 0.41 25.07
N ALA A 519 11.45 -0.28 25.63
CA ALA A 519 12.01 0.05 26.93
C ALA A 519 13.53 -0.10 27.01
N GLN A 520 14.15 0.69 27.88
CA GLN A 520 15.59 0.66 28.15
C GLN A 520 15.85 0.86 29.65
N GLY A 521 16.81 0.10 30.19
CA GLY A 521 17.19 0.21 31.60
C GLY A 521 17.75 1.59 31.94
N GLY A 522 17.29 2.17 33.07
CA GLY A 522 17.73 3.47 33.55
C GLY A 522 17.25 4.66 32.71
N ALA A 523 16.39 4.45 31.74
CA ALA A 523 15.92 5.53 30.88
C ALA A 523 14.87 6.42 31.57
N CYS A 524 14.91 7.70 31.24
CA CYS A 524 13.97 8.73 31.66
C CYS A 524 12.88 8.93 30.60
N LEU A 525 11.80 9.62 30.95
CA LEU A 525 10.92 10.21 29.93
C LEU A 525 11.64 11.37 29.23
N VAL A 526 12.25 12.25 30.02
CA VAL A 526 12.95 13.46 29.56
C VAL A 526 14.44 13.18 29.44
N ALA A 527 15.03 13.52 28.29
CA ALA A 527 16.48 13.46 28.15
C ALA A 527 17.14 14.50 29.08
N ALA A 528 18.09 14.07 29.91
CA ALA A 528 18.75 14.92 30.90
C ALA A 528 20.21 15.22 30.53
N ALA A 529 20.76 16.31 31.08
CA ALA A 529 22.09 16.80 30.75
C ALA A 529 23.22 15.87 31.21
N ASP A 530 22.96 15.04 32.22
CA ASP A 530 23.88 14.03 32.75
C ASP A 530 23.90 12.72 31.94
N GLY A 531 23.16 12.69 30.82
CA GLY A 531 23.13 11.56 29.90
C GLY A 531 21.95 10.62 30.10
N CYS A 532 20.98 10.92 30.98
CA CYS A 532 19.76 10.11 31.03
C CYS A 532 19.05 10.11 29.67
N VAL A 533 18.77 8.91 29.17
CA VAL A 533 18.13 8.69 27.88
C VAL A 533 16.64 9.06 27.98
N GLY A 534 16.13 9.90 27.08
CA GLY A 534 14.72 10.32 27.06
C GLY A 534 13.85 9.51 26.10
N LEU A 535 12.97 8.66 26.62
CA LEU A 535 12.04 7.83 25.82
C LEU A 535 11.04 8.66 25.01
N GLU A 536 10.72 9.88 25.41
CA GLU A 536 9.90 10.79 24.60
C GLU A 536 10.49 10.97 23.19
N ARG A 537 11.82 11.07 23.08
CA ARG A 537 12.53 11.22 21.79
C ARG A 537 12.71 9.88 21.09
N GLN A 538 12.98 8.83 21.86
CA GLN A 538 13.31 7.52 21.30
C GLN A 538 12.09 6.68 20.92
N PHE A 539 10.90 7.03 21.40
CA PHE A 539 9.67 6.36 21.03
C PHE A 539 9.48 6.30 19.50
N SER A 540 9.96 7.29 18.75
CA SER A 540 9.86 7.30 17.29
C SER A 540 11.01 6.57 16.57
N LYS A 541 11.95 5.96 17.30
CA LYS A 541 13.19 5.41 16.72
C LYS A 541 13.14 3.89 16.54
N LEU A 542 13.83 3.42 15.51
CA LEU A 542 14.02 1.99 15.24
C LEU A 542 14.77 1.30 16.39
N ASN A 543 15.69 2.00 17.05
CA ASN A 543 16.44 1.46 18.18
C ASN A 543 16.65 2.51 19.30
N PRO A 544 17.17 2.10 20.48
CA PRO A 544 17.41 3.00 21.61
C PRO A 544 18.57 3.99 21.41
N ASN A 545 19.14 4.11 20.22
CA ASN A 545 20.05 5.20 19.87
C ASN A 545 19.31 6.23 19.03
N ALA A 546 19.27 7.48 19.53
CA ALA A 546 18.55 8.59 18.91
C ALA A 546 19.08 8.98 17.51
N SER A 547 20.30 8.59 17.15
CA SER A 547 20.89 8.84 15.82
C SER A 547 20.40 7.88 14.74
N THR A 548 19.54 6.92 15.08
CA THR A 548 19.08 5.90 14.13
C THR A 548 17.84 6.33 13.36
N PRO A 549 17.52 5.62 12.25
CA PRO A 549 16.31 5.89 11.49
C PRO A 549 15.06 5.85 12.36
N ASP A 550 14.07 6.63 11.97
CA ASP A 550 12.76 6.56 12.59
C ASP A 550 12.13 5.19 12.33
N TRP A 551 11.38 4.71 13.32
CA TRP A 551 10.58 3.51 13.18
C TRP A 551 9.45 3.75 12.18
N ASP A 552 9.30 2.83 11.23
CA ASP A 552 8.15 2.79 10.34
C ASP A 552 6.94 2.24 11.08
N PHE A 553 6.13 3.15 11.65
CA PHE A 553 4.87 2.83 12.31
C PHE A 553 3.85 2.15 11.38
N GLY A 554 4.07 2.09 10.06
CA GLY A 554 3.30 1.29 9.10
C GLY A 554 3.47 -0.22 9.25
N ARG A 555 4.53 -0.69 9.90
CA ARG A 555 4.89 -2.13 9.97
C ARG A 555 3.98 -2.96 10.86
N TYR A 556 3.40 -2.35 11.90
CA TYR A 556 2.31 -2.94 12.67
C TYR A 556 1.43 -1.83 13.25
N ARG A 557 0.24 -2.21 13.73
CA ARG A 557 -0.68 -1.32 14.43
C ARG A 557 -0.81 -1.85 15.86
N ALA A 558 -0.59 -0.98 16.85
CA ALA A 558 -0.89 -1.31 18.23
C ALA A 558 -2.37 -1.04 18.53
N ASP A 559 -3.03 -1.96 19.23
CA ASP A 559 -4.37 -1.81 19.77
C ASP A 559 -4.35 -1.12 21.14
N ALA A 560 -3.26 -1.32 21.88
CA ALA A 560 -2.98 -0.62 23.12
C ALA A 560 -1.52 -0.21 23.24
N VAL A 561 -1.29 0.92 23.90
CA VAL A 561 0.03 1.37 24.34
C VAL A 561 0.00 1.61 25.84
N VAL A 562 0.88 0.95 26.57
CA VAL A 562 0.99 1.00 28.03
C VAL A 562 2.28 1.73 28.37
N ILE A 563 2.19 2.86 29.07
CA ILE A 563 3.33 3.73 29.37
C ILE A 563 3.61 3.67 30.87
N ASN A 564 4.81 3.24 31.24
CA ASN A 564 5.32 3.28 32.61
C ASN A 564 6.69 3.96 32.61
N LEU A 565 6.70 5.29 32.76
CA LEU A 565 7.88 6.15 32.72
C LEU A 565 7.80 7.24 33.79
N GLY A 566 8.97 7.60 34.34
CA GLY A 566 9.11 8.65 35.35
C GLY A 566 9.88 8.23 36.60
N THR A 567 10.17 6.94 36.76
CA THR A 567 10.93 6.40 37.90
C THR A 567 12.31 7.07 38.02
N ASN A 568 13.01 7.21 36.90
CA ASN A 568 14.39 7.70 36.86
C ASN A 568 14.48 9.23 36.81
N ASP A 569 13.53 9.91 36.15
CA ASP A 569 13.55 11.37 35.92
C ASP A 569 13.82 12.21 37.19
N VAL A 570 13.33 11.76 38.35
CA VAL A 570 13.53 12.44 39.64
C VAL A 570 15.00 12.49 40.07
N GLY A 571 15.78 11.47 39.70
CA GLY A 571 17.21 11.38 40.00
C GLY A 571 18.09 12.23 39.06
N HIS A 572 17.51 12.75 37.98
CA HIS A 572 18.22 13.43 36.89
C HIS A 572 17.85 14.92 36.76
N GLY A 573 17.32 15.52 37.83
CA GLY A 573 17.04 16.96 37.90
C GLY A 573 15.90 17.43 36.98
N VAL A 574 15.04 16.52 36.51
CA VAL A 574 13.89 16.86 35.66
C VAL A 574 12.83 17.57 36.51
N SER A 575 12.46 18.79 36.13
CA SER A 575 11.39 19.53 36.80
C SER A 575 10.01 18.96 36.48
N THR A 576 9.03 19.20 37.36
CA THR A 576 7.63 18.80 37.15
C THR A 576 7.05 19.36 35.86
N ALA A 577 7.38 20.60 35.50
CA ALA A 577 6.93 21.23 34.26
C ALA A 577 7.53 20.57 33.01
N GLN A 578 8.83 20.25 33.04
CA GLN A 578 9.48 19.52 31.94
C GLN A 578 8.88 18.13 31.77
N PHE A 579 8.67 17.41 32.88
CA PHE A 579 8.09 16.08 32.87
C PHE A 579 6.68 16.09 32.28
N GLN A 580 5.78 16.95 32.78
CA GLN A 580 4.40 17.03 32.28
C GLN A 580 4.36 17.38 30.79
N SER A 581 5.19 18.33 30.34
CA SER A 581 5.28 18.72 28.93
C SER A 581 5.75 17.56 28.04
N ALA A 582 6.79 16.84 28.46
CA ALA A 582 7.28 15.67 27.74
C ALA A 582 6.27 14.51 27.74
N TYR A 583 5.51 14.32 28.82
CA TYR A 583 4.47 13.30 28.88
C TYR A 583 3.34 13.61 27.90
N SER A 584 2.86 14.86 27.85
CA SER A 584 1.90 15.32 26.84
C SER A 584 2.43 15.15 25.41
N SER A 585 3.71 15.41 25.18
CA SER A 585 4.36 15.18 23.89
C SER A 585 4.38 13.69 23.52
N LEU A 586 4.74 12.80 24.46
CA LEU A 586 4.73 11.35 24.24
C LEU A 586 3.31 10.84 23.93
N LEU A 587 2.30 11.26 24.69
CA LEU A 587 0.89 10.92 24.40
C LEU A 587 0.50 11.35 22.97
N SER A 588 0.88 12.56 22.56
CA SER A 588 0.62 13.07 21.21
C SER A 588 1.33 12.23 20.13
N LYS A 589 2.58 11.83 20.36
CA LYS A 589 3.34 10.96 19.44
C LYS A 589 2.71 9.57 19.33
N VAL A 590 2.30 8.98 20.45
CA VAL A 590 1.61 7.69 20.47
C VAL A 590 0.30 7.77 19.71
N ARG A 591 -0.52 8.82 19.94
CA ARG A 591 -1.77 9.01 19.20
C ARG A 591 -1.54 9.21 17.70
N ALA A 592 -0.51 9.96 17.30
CA ALA A 592 -0.16 10.14 15.90
C ALA A 592 0.29 8.82 15.24
N ALA A 593 1.08 8.01 15.96
CA ALA A 593 1.53 6.70 15.50
C ALA A 593 0.39 5.68 15.38
N TYR A 594 -0.51 5.66 16.38
CA TYR A 594 -1.60 4.70 16.49
C TYR A 594 -2.93 5.42 16.77
N PRO A 595 -3.59 5.96 15.73
CA PRO A 595 -4.78 6.80 15.89
C PRO A 595 -5.93 6.15 16.66
N GLN A 596 -6.02 4.81 16.64
CA GLN A 596 -7.10 4.06 17.26
C GLN A 596 -6.72 3.36 18.58
N ALA A 597 -5.44 3.36 18.97
CA ALA A 597 -5.00 2.63 20.16
C ALA A 597 -5.61 3.20 21.45
N TRP A 598 -5.83 2.34 22.43
CA TRP A 598 -6.01 2.76 23.81
C TRP A 598 -4.65 3.06 24.46
N ILE A 599 -4.51 4.22 25.07
CA ILE A 599 -3.29 4.61 25.79
C ILE A 599 -3.55 4.47 27.29
N PHE A 600 -2.73 3.67 27.97
CA PHE A 600 -2.75 3.47 29.40
C PHE A 600 -1.50 4.10 30.00
N ALA A 601 -1.65 5.26 30.62
CA ALA A 601 -0.60 5.95 31.35
C ALA A 601 -0.61 5.45 32.80
N LEU A 602 0.38 4.65 33.18
CA LEU A 602 0.47 4.10 34.51
C LEU A 602 1.03 5.15 35.46
N GLU A 603 0.47 5.18 36.68
CA GLU A 603 1.22 5.63 37.83
C GLU A 603 2.50 4.79 37.93
N THR A 604 3.66 5.43 38.06
CA THR A 604 4.90 4.66 38.30
C THR A 604 4.77 3.94 39.65
N PHE A 605 5.27 2.70 39.75
CA PHE A 605 5.15 1.92 40.99
C PHE A 605 5.87 2.52 42.20
N ARG A 606 6.65 3.59 41.99
CA ARG A 606 7.31 4.39 43.04
C ARG A 606 6.59 5.71 43.36
N GLY A 607 5.41 5.96 42.79
CA GLY A 607 4.65 7.19 42.99
C GLY A 607 5.38 8.44 42.50
N ARG A 608 6.21 8.33 41.45
CA ARG A 608 6.93 9.47 40.85
C ARG A 608 6.08 10.16 39.80
N PHE A 609 6.08 11.49 39.85
CA PHE A 609 5.40 12.41 38.94
C PHE A 609 3.90 12.13 38.72
N VAL A 610 3.22 11.54 39.71
CA VAL A 610 1.80 11.15 39.60
C VAL A 610 0.90 12.32 39.18
N PRO A 611 0.95 13.50 39.84
CA PRO A 611 0.09 14.61 39.45
C PRO A 611 0.36 15.12 38.04
N GLN A 612 1.60 15.01 37.56
CA GLN A 612 2.00 15.45 36.22
C GLN A 612 1.50 14.48 35.14
N THR A 613 1.58 13.17 35.40
CA THR A 613 1.03 12.14 34.52
C THR A 613 -0.49 12.28 34.42
N GLU A 614 -1.19 12.42 35.56
CA GLU A 614 -2.64 12.66 35.60
C GLU A 614 -3.02 13.94 34.85
N ALA A 615 -2.29 15.04 35.06
CA ALA A 615 -2.55 16.31 34.38
C ALA A 615 -2.35 16.21 32.87
N ALA A 616 -1.33 15.49 32.40
CA ALA A 616 -1.10 15.25 30.97
C ALA A 616 -2.24 14.41 30.34
N VAL A 617 -2.67 13.34 31.02
CA VAL A 617 -3.84 12.54 30.60
C VAL A 617 -5.09 13.39 30.57
N LYS A 618 -5.37 14.16 31.63
CA LYS A 618 -6.53 15.03 31.71
C LYS A 618 -6.53 16.04 30.57
N THR A 619 -5.38 16.65 30.26
CA THR A 619 -5.24 17.59 29.14
C THR A 619 -5.57 16.93 27.81
N ALA A 620 -5.11 15.69 27.57
CA ALA A 620 -5.43 14.95 26.36
C ALA A 620 -6.94 14.65 26.25
N VAL A 621 -7.57 14.22 27.35
CA VAL A 621 -9.01 13.94 27.40
C VAL A 621 -9.85 15.20 27.20
N ASP A 622 -9.52 16.29 27.90
CA ASP A 622 -10.18 17.60 27.73
C ASP A 622 -10.01 18.13 26.29
N GLY A 623 -8.90 17.78 25.64
CA GLY A 623 -8.61 18.05 24.23
C GLY A 623 -9.33 17.14 23.22
N GLY A 624 -10.15 16.19 23.69
CA GLY A 624 -10.99 15.32 22.86
C GLY A 624 -10.44 13.91 22.61
N ASP A 625 -9.28 13.55 23.15
CA ASP A 625 -8.76 12.19 23.05
C ASP A 625 -9.37 11.27 24.12
N LEU A 626 -10.49 10.64 23.78
CA LEU A 626 -11.25 9.78 24.68
C LEU A 626 -10.64 8.37 24.88
N ARG A 627 -9.54 8.05 24.20
CA ARG A 627 -8.87 6.73 24.29
C ARG A 627 -7.52 6.82 25.00
N VAL A 628 -7.47 7.65 26.05
CA VAL A 628 -6.34 7.76 26.98
C VAL A 628 -6.88 7.63 28.39
N SER A 629 -6.20 6.86 29.24
CA SER A 629 -6.58 6.68 30.63
C SER A 629 -5.37 6.66 31.54
N PHE A 630 -5.52 7.27 32.70
CA PHE A 630 -4.60 7.11 33.81
C PHE A 630 -4.95 5.83 34.57
N VAL A 631 -3.93 5.04 34.92
CA VAL A 631 -4.09 3.81 35.69
C VAL A 631 -3.38 4.00 37.03
N ASP A 632 -4.17 4.15 38.07
CA ASP A 632 -3.71 4.17 39.47
C ASP A 632 -3.12 2.79 39.83
N THR A 633 -1.84 2.78 40.23
CA THR A 633 -1.13 1.55 40.63
C THR A 633 -0.82 1.52 42.13
N THR A 634 -1.41 2.43 42.90
CA THR A 634 -1.26 2.53 44.35
C THR A 634 -1.55 1.18 45.01
N GLY A 635 -0.59 0.71 45.81
CA GLY A 635 -0.72 -0.54 46.56
C GLY A 635 -0.69 -1.81 45.72
N TRP A 636 -0.30 -1.74 44.43
CA TRP A 636 -0.17 -2.95 43.60
C TRP A 636 1.01 -3.84 44.02
N LEU A 637 2.06 -3.25 44.58
CA LEU A 637 3.28 -3.94 44.99
C LEU A 637 3.60 -3.69 46.47
N GLY A 638 3.98 -4.74 47.18
CA GLY A 638 4.57 -4.70 48.52
C GLY A 638 6.09 -4.90 48.50
N SER A 639 6.73 -4.85 49.66
CA SER A 639 8.19 -5.03 49.78
C SER A 639 8.68 -6.40 49.31
N GLY A 640 7.89 -7.47 49.50
CA GLY A 640 8.21 -8.82 49.04
C GLY A 640 8.13 -8.99 47.52
N ASP A 641 7.51 -8.05 46.81
CA ASP A 641 7.38 -8.06 45.35
C ASP A 641 8.57 -7.42 44.64
N LEU A 642 9.52 -6.83 45.38
CA LEU A 642 10.65 -6.06 44.86
C LEU A 642 11.99 -6.71 45.22
N THR A 643 12.97 -6.61 44.33
CA THR A 643 14.35 -7.09 44.55
C THR A 643 15.19 -6.05 45.30
N ASP A 644 15.09 -4.78 44.91
CA ASP A 644 16.00 -3.71 45.36
C ASP A 644 15.26 -2.40 45.69
N SER A 645 14.04 -2.50 46.23
CA SER A 645 13.10 -1.40 46.52
C SER A 645 12.58 -0.62 45.30
N VAL A 646 13.03 -0.97 44.09
CA VAL A 646 12.61 -0.34 42.83
C VAL A 646 12.10 -1.38 41.86
N HIS A 647 12.88 -2.41 41.60
CA HIS A 647 12.60 -3.38 40.54
C HIS A 647 11.73 -4.53 41.04
N PRO A 648 10.59 -4.81 40.39
CA PRO A 648 9.80 -5.99 40.68
C PRO A 648 10.59 -7.27 40.42
N ASN A 649 10.52 -8.21 41.34
CA ASN A 649 10.93 -9.59 41.08
C ASN A 649 9.83 -10.31 40.27
N ASP A 650 10.01 -11.61 40.01
CA ASP A 650 9.01 -12.42 39.29
C ASP A 650 7.61 -12.39 39.92
N GLN A 651 7.53 -12.35 41.26
CA GLN A 651 6.26 -12.24 41.97
C GLN A 651 5.62 -10.87 41.71
N GLY A 652 6.41 -9.79 41.82
CA GLY A 652 5.91 -8.45 41.54
C GLY A 652 5.44 -8.26 40.11
N HIS A 653 6.16 -8.79 39.12
CA HIS A 653 5.69 -8.75 37.73
C HIS A 653 4.39 -9.52 37.50
N ARG A 654 4.19 -10.67 38.17
CA ARG A 654 2.90 -11.38 38.17
C ARG A 654 1.81 -10.53 38.82
N ALA A 655 2.09 -9.92 39.97
CA ALA A 655 1.15 -9.06 40.69
C ALA A 655 0.70 -7.85 39.85
N ILE A 656 1.62 -7.24 39.09
CA ILE A 656 1.29 -6.19 38.11
C ILE A 656 0.41 -6.76 37.00
N ALA A 657 0.81 -7.89 36.40
CA ALA A 657 0.07 -8.48 35.30
C ALA A 657 -1.35 -8.89 35.71
N ASP A 658 -1.55 -9.40 36.93
CA ASP A 658 -2.86 -9.80 37.48
C ASP A 658 -3.84 -8.64 37.52
N ARG A 659 -3.34 -7.44 37.86
CA ARG A 659 -4.15 -6.23 37.97
C ARG A 659 -4.30 -5.50 36.63
N LEU A 660 -3.26 -5.49 35.80
CA LEU A 660 -3.25 -4.75 34.54
C LEU A 660 -4.02 -5.46 33.42
N THR A 661 -3.96 -6.79 33.36
CA THR A 661 -4.65 -7.61 32.34
C THR A 661 -6.15 -7.24 32.22
N PRO A 662 -6.96 -7.26 33.30
CA PRO A 662 -8.38 -6.93 33.20
C PRO A 662 -8.64 -5.47 32.79
N VAL A 663 -7.77 -4.52 33.19
CA VAL A 663 -7.89 -3.11 32.80
C VAL A 663 -7.75 -2.93 31.29
N ILE A 664 -6.79 -3.62 30.68
CA ILE A 664 -6.57 -3.56 29.23
C ILE A 664 -7.68 -4.32 28.49
N ALA A 665 -8.02 -5.54 28.95
CA ALA A 665 -9.07 -6.36 28.35
C ALA A 665 -10.40 -5.62 28.21
N ALA A 666 -10.77 -4.83 29.23
CA ALA A 666 -12.01 -4.04 29.24
C ALA A 666 -12.11 -3.01 28.10
N ARG A 667 -11.00 -2.65 27.44
CA ARG A 667 -10.97 -1.61 26.41
C ARG A 667 -10.68 -2.12 25.02
N ILE A 668 -9.80 -3.11 24.88
CA ILE A 668 -9.41 -3.67 23.58
C ILE A 668 -10.11 -4.99 23.26
N GLY A 669 -10.94 -5.51 24.17
CA GLY A 669 -11.61 -6.80 24.07
C GLY A 669 -10.63 -7.96 24.33
N GLY A 670 -11.02 -8.90 25.20
CA GLY A 670 -10.37 -10.21 25.31
C GLY A 670 -10.81 -11.13 24.18
#